data_AF-A0A158QFF0-F1
#
_entry.id   AF-A0A158QFF0-F1
#
_cell.length_a   1.000
_cell.length_b   1.000
_cell.length_c   1.000
_cell.angle_alpha   90.00
_cell.angle_beta   90.00
_cell.angle_gamma   90.00
#
_symmetry.space_group_name_H-M   'P 1'
#
loop_
_entity.id
_entity.type
_entity.pdbx_description
1 polymer ?
#
loop_
_entity_poly.entity_id
_entity_poly.type
_entity_poly.pdbx_seq_one_letter_code
_entity_poly.pdbx_strand_id
1 'polypeptide(L)'
;MDLVHSSLISATVVLYLRILIHYGTQLFPLNEKHLDRFFTRLLATLDAFIFIHNDCLISKEKPSLRGSQSKRLFKQHSDSFKDPVTFEGQFNLDFDSTDAGPRAEVRSLQQLPKGLHELNVDIFFPVTPGALDGDLFAGLQHAVRRYLMDYQRALKSILKDNNAMPRSLTAYYFQHEDQLIRVFYPPSCKDELELRKKMHAMLKLPQYPILRRGLALFPTRSFRRLLGPNQENLVCPHLLLPPIPSNTDVTVEIIRGRYTYKHYLQDGIDDKNWGCAYRSLQTLVSWLLWQGIVSPLQPLPSHRSIQEALVKVGDKPSKFIGSRQWIGSLEVSFCISELYGVQCRLIPVARGRDFTSTAAAVLVEHFSAGGGPVMVGGGELAHTIIGVAISGSGKTRYLILDPHYTGTPGDSCAILAKSWVGWKEEGFWKPEVPYNLCLLPPPDDPYQSIYHPLAIHECEKRKSGRFKTIGPAETPKPEPKKFLRSHVALNVHKVADPVESENICPGKKPLLPDFRKTKFDERPTRCNIVSQNKLSALLSEPKKPQPFIVDTRNGHKYSLIGSGLTKFYVYKDDFGKVPNYIHQRKKKKIESDQLYEQYLQEMAMHQQKPRLSDEERRQLLARLKERHAKLYKDFLCLSVIIDTLHQKQRKAYLEKELNDIEKDIRTVEGNQFIFVEEK
;
A
#
# COMPACT_ATOMS: atom_id res chain seq x y z
N MET A 1 -24.80 -12.65 -6.53
CA MET A 1 -23.55 -13.23 -6.00
C MET A 1 -23.77 -13.51 -4.52
N ASP A 2 -23.94 -14.78 -4.17
CA ASP A 2 -24.27 -15.25 -2.83
C ASP A 2 -23.07 -15.22 -1.84
N LEU A 3 -22.00 -14.50 -2.18
CA LEU A 3 -20.74 -14.50 -1.45
C LEU A 3 -20.69 -13.47 -0.31
N VAL A 4 -21.56 -12.46 -0.32
CA VAL A 4 -21.54 -11.35 0.64
C VAL A 4 -22.89 -11.21 1.31
N HIS A 5 -22.87 -11.03 2.62
CA HIS A 5 -24.04 -10.74 3.42
C HIS A 5 -23.70 -9.58 4.36
N SER A 6 -24.59 -8.60 4.46
CA SER A 6 -24.46 -7.48 5.41
C SER A 6 -25.64 -7.50 6.38
N SER A 7 -25.39 -7.16 7.64
CA SER A 7 -26.38 -7.04 8.70
C SER A 7 -26.03 -5.85 9.60
N LEU A 8 -27.03 -5.21 10.20
CA LEU A 8 -26.81 -4.12 11.13
C LEU A 8 -26.26 -4.65 12.47
N ILE A 9 -25.28 -3.95 13.02
CA ILE A 9 -24.76 -4.15 14.37
C ILE A 9 -25.82 -3.58 15.33
N SER A 10 -26.32 -4.42 16.23
CA SER A 10 -27.37 -4.00 17.15
C SER A 10 -26.85 -2.95 18.13
N ALA A 11 -27.56 -1.83 18.26
CA ALA A 11 -27.31 -0.79 19.27
C ALA A 11 -27.81 -1.17 20.67
N THR A 12 -28.59 -2.26 20.78
CA THR A 12 -29.04 -2.80 22.08
C THR A 12 -27.94 -3.64 22.73
N VAL A 13 -28.07 -3.93 24.03
CA VAL A 13 -27.13 -4.82 24.74
C VAL A 13 -27.30 -6.24 24.20
N VAL A 14 -26.37 -6.65 23.34
CA VAL A 14 -26.37 -7.97 22.71
C VAL A 14 -25.00 -8.61 22.90
N LEU A 15 -24.98 -9.92 23.20
CA LEU A 15 -23.75 -10.69 23.30
C LEU A 15 -23.42 -11.28 21.94
N TYR A 16 -22.18 -11.12 21.47
CA TYR A 16 -21.76 -11.77 20.23
C TYR A 16 -21.15 -13.14 20.51
N LEU A 17 -21.69 -14.15 19.82
CA LEU A 17 -21.20 -15.52 19.88
C LEU A 17 -20.43 -15.86 18.61
N ARG A 18 -19.44 -16.74 18.75
CA ARG A 18 -18.73 -17.35 17.64
C ARG A 18 -18.85 -18.87 17.69
N ILE A 19 -19.09 -19.53 16.57
CA ILE A 19 -19.15 -21.00 16.47
C ILE A 19 -18.07 -21.45 15.49
N LEU A 20 -17.22 -22.37 15.92
CA LEU A 20 -16.21 -23.02 15.08
C LEU A 20 -16.55 -24.50 14.93
N ILE A 21 -16.70 -24.98 13.70
CA ILE A 21 -16.91 -26.40 13.38
C ILE A 21 -15.95 -26.81 12.25
N HIS A 22 -15.21 -27.88 12.50
CA HIS A 22 -14.30 -28.48 11.52
C HIS A 22 -14.87 -29.81 11.03
N TYR A 23 -15.45 -29.82 9.84
CA TYR A 23 -15.96 -31.03 9.19
C TYR A 23 -14.86 -31.84 8.46
N GLY A 24 -13.63 -31.35 8.51
CA GLY A 24 -12.50 -31.93 7.80
C GLY A 24 -12.63 -31.80 6.28
N THR A 25 -11.91 -32.67 5.58
CA THR A 25 -11.79 -32.63 4.12
C THR A 25 -12.84 -33.54 3.49
N GLN A 26 -13.72 -33.00 2.65
CA GLN A 26 -14.86 -33.74 2.07
C GLN A 26 -14.73 -33.84 0.54
N LEU A 27 -15.09 -35.00 -0.01
CA LEU A 27 -15.10 -35.25 -1.46
C LEU A 27 -16.42 -34.78 -2.05
N PHE A 28 -16.37 -33.75 -2.89
CA PHE A 28 -17.54 -33.26 -3.60
C PHE A 28 -17.43 -33.63 -5.08
N PRO A 29 -18.36 -34.43 -5.62
CA PRO A 29 -18.47 -34.53 -7.07
C PRO A 29 -18.90 -33.18 -7.65
N LEU A 30 -18.42 -32.84 -8.85
CA LEU A 30 -18.61 -31.56 -9.57
C LEU A 30 -20.08 -31.23 -9.95
N ASN A 31 -21.08 -31.96 -9.46
CA ASN A 31 -22.48 -31.84 -9.88
C ASN A 31 -23.35 -31.23 -8.76
N GLU A 32 -24.15 -30.21 -9.10
CA GLU A 32 -25.08 -29.52 -8.19
C GLU A 32 -26.03 -30.49 -7.45
N LYS A 33 -26.53 -31.54 -8.09
CA LYS A 33 -27.45 -32.50 -7.45
C LYS A 33 -26.83 -33.22 -6.27
N HIS A 34 -25.53 -33.53 -6.35
CA HIS A 34 -24.82 -34.19 -5.26
C HIS A 34 -24.49 -33.21 -4.13
N LEU A 35 -24.19 -31.95 -4.46
CA LEU A 35 -24.02 -30.89 -3.49
C LEU A 35 -25.31 -30.73 -2.65
N ASP A 36 -26.47 -30.71 -3.31
CA ASP A 36 -27.76 -30.60 -2.63
C ASP A 36 -28.02 -31.78 -1.69
N ARG A 37 -27.84 -33.00 -2.19
CA ARG A 37 -27.97 -34.20 -1.36
C ARG A 37 -27.04 -34.18 -0.14
N PHE A 38 -25.80 -33.71 -0.29
CA PHE A 38 -24.86 -33.60 0.82
C PHE A 38 -25.33 -32.62 1.87
N PHE A 39 -25.65 -31.38 1.49
CA PHE A 39 -26.10 -30.36 2.45
C PHE A 39 -27.43 -30.74 3.10
N THR A 40 -28.35 -31.40 2.39
CA THR A 40 -29.58 -31.94 3.00
C THR A 40 -29.28 -32.97 4.10
N ARG A 41 -28.34 -33.90 3.85
CA ARG A 41 -27.90 -34.87 4.88
C ARG A 41 -27.22 -34.18 6.06
N LEU A 42 -26.33 -33.22 5.80
CA LEU A 42 -25.63 -32.46 6.82
C LEU A 42 -26.60 -31.66 7.72
N LEU A 43 -27.62 -31.06 7.11
CA LEU A 43 -28.66 -30.32 7.81
C LEU A 43 -29.58 -31.21 8.66
N ALA A 44 -29.72 -32.50 8.30
CA ALA A 44 -30.46 -33.48 9.07
C ALA A 44 -29.68 -33.95 10.32
N THR A 45 -28.34 -33.92 10.29
CA THR A 45 -27.49 -34.30 11.42
C THR A 45 -27.33 -33.19 12.46
N LEU A 46 -27.96 -32.02 12.29
CA LEU A 46 -27.72 -30.88 13.19
C LEU A 46 -28.19 -31.11 14.63
N ASP A 47 -29.12 -32.03 14.86
CA ASP A 47 -29.61 -32.39 16.19
C ASP A 47 -28.55 -33.11 17.05
N ALA A 48 -27.53 -33.70 16.41
CA ALA A 48 -26.45 -34.43 17.07
C ALA A 48 -25.26 -33.54 17.49
N PHE A 49 -25.37 -32.22 17.33
CA PHE A 49 -24.30 -31.30 17.74
C PHE A 49 -24.21 -31.16 19.25
N ILE A 50 -22.97 -31.10 19.72
CA ILE A 50 -22.62 -30.66 21.06
C ILE A 50 -21.76 -29.42 20.90
N PHE A 51 -22.17 -28.32 21.53
CA PHE A 51 -21.43 -27.07 21.55
C PHE A 51 -20.71 -26.93 22.89
N ILE A 52 -19.39 -26.77 22.83
CA ILE A 52 -18.51 -26.74 23.99
C ILE A 52 -17.87 -25.36 24.09
N HIS A 53 -17.98 -24.73 25.26
CA HIS A 53 -17.27 -23.50 25.60
C HIS A 53 -16.75 -23.57 27.03
N ASN A 54 -15.44 -23.73 27.21
CA ASN A 54 -14.82 -24.00 28.51
C ASN A 54 -15.56 -25.17 29.22
N ASP A 55 -16.12 -24.94 30.40
CA ASP A 55 -16.88 -25.95 31.17
C ASP A 55 -18.38 -26.01 30.78
N CYS A 56 -18.81 -25.22 29.79
CA CYS A 56 -20.20 -25.17 29.35
C CYS A 56 -20.41 -26.12 28.17
N LEU A 57 -21.38 -27.04 28.31
CA LEU A 57 -21.80 -27.97 27.27
C LEU A 57 -23.27 -27.74 26.96
N ILE A 58 -23.56 -27.45 25.70
CA ILE A 58 -24.91 -27.21 25.19
C ILE A 58 -25.22 -28.27 24.13
N SER A 59 -26.28 -29.03 24.35
CA SER A 59 -26.76 -30.09 23.45
C SER A 59 -28.28 -30.13 23.44
N LYS A 60 -28.87 -30.95 22.58
CA LYS A 60 -30.33 -31.14 22.56
C LYS A 60 -30.91 -31.58 23.90
N GLU A 61 -30.15 -32.37 24.68
CA GLU A 61 -30.54 -32.84 26.01
C GLU A 61 -30.31 -31.79 27.11
N LYS A 62 -29.35 -30.89 26.90
CA LYS A 62 -29.01 -29.79 27.81
C LYS A 62 -29.03 -28.46 27.03
N PRO A 63 -30.23 -27.96 26.68
CA PRO A 63 -30.39 -26.86 25.73
C PRO A 63 -30.04 -25.48 26.31
N SER A 64 -30.01 -25.34 27.63
CA SER A 64 -29.90 -24.05 28.31
C SER A 64 -28.69 -23.99 29.25
N LEU A 65 -28.14 -22.79 29.41
CA LEU A 65 -27.11 -22.52 30.41
C LEU A 65 -27.72 -22.53 31.82
N ARG A 66 -26.94 -22.93 32.84
CA ARG A 66 -27.37 -22.72 34.23
C ARG A 66 -27.36 -21.21 34.53
N GLY A 67 -28.34 -20.69 35.27
CA GLY A 67 -28.49 -19.23 35.49
C GLY A 67 -27.30 -18.50 36.13
N SER A 68 -26.37 -19.20 36.79
CA SER A 68 -25.08 -18.63 37.24
C SER A 68 -24.05 -18.51 36.11
N GLN A 69 -24.12 -19.36 35.09
CA GLN A 69 -23.23 -19.38 33.92
C GLN A 69 -23.57 -18.27 32.93
N SER A 70 -24.86 -18.00 32.66
CA SER A 70 -25.26 -16.91 31.74
C SER A 70 -24.81 -15.54 32.26
N LYS A 71 -25.03 -15.26 33.55
CA LYS A 71 -24.54 -14.04 34.22
C LYS A 71 -23.01 -13.94 34.20
N ARG A 72 -22.30 -15.06 34.34
CA ARG A 72 -20.83 -15.10 34.26
C ARG A 72 -20.34 -14.72 32.86
N LEU A 73 -20.95 -15.28 31.81
CA LEU A 73 -20.60 -14.99 30.42
C LEU A 73 -20.79 -13.50 30.07
N PHE A 74 -21.93 -12.91 30.47
CA PHE A 74 -22.16 -11.48 30.26
C PHE A 74 -21.19 -10.58 31.03
N LYS A 75 -20.84 -10.94 32.27
CA LYS A 75 -19.91 -10.15 33.09
C LYS A 75 -18.46 -10.24 32.59
N GLN A 76 -18.06 -11.37 32.01
CA GLN A 76 -16.71 -11.60 31.49
C GLN A 76 -16.50 -10.98 30.10
N HIS A 77 -17.54 -10.86 29.27
CA HIS A 77 -17.43 -10.41 27.88
C HIS A 77 -18.19 -9.09 27.62
N SER A 78 -17.82 -8.03 28.34
CA SER A 78 -18.42 -6.70 28.14
C SER A 78 -18.15 -6.09 26.75
N ASP A 79 -17.05 -6.48 26.09
CA ASP A 79 -16.74 -6.15 24.68
C ASP A 79 -16.75 -7.42 23.79
N SER A 80 -17.84 -8.19 23.88
CA SER A 80 -18.00 -9.47 23.14
C SER A 80 -17.89 -9.33 21.61
N PHE A 81 -18.03 -8.13 21.06
CA PHE A 81 -17.86 -7.91 19.62
C PHE A 81 -16.41 -8.11 19.19
N LYS A 82 -15.44 -7.63 20.00
CA LYS A 82 -14.01 -7.82 19.74
C LYS A 82 -13.50 -9.16 20.25
N ASP A 83 -14.02 -9.63 21.38
CA ASP A 83 -13.66 -10.92 21.98
C ASP A 83 -14.90 -11.79 22.23
N PRO A 84 -15.40 -12.49 21.19
CA PRO A 84 -16.65 -13.23 21.30
C PRO A 84 -16.50 -14.53 22.09
N VAL A 85 -17.61 -14.89 22.75
CA VAL A 85 -17.75 -16.21 23.37
C VAL A 85 -17.75 -17.27 22.26
N THR A 86 -16.67 -18.04 22.21
CA THR A 86 -16.45 -19.02 21.14
C THR A 86 -16.87 -20.42 21.57
N PHE A 87 -17.84 -21.00 20.89
CA PHE A 87 -18.25 -22.40 21.02
C PHE A 87 -17.58 -23.25 19.94
N GLU A 88 -16.99 -24.35 20.35
CA GLU A 88 -16.56 -25.42 19.46
C GLU A 88 -17.72 -26.39 19.27
N GLY A 89 -18.22 -26.51 18.03
CA GLY A 89 -19.25 -27.49 17.71
C GLY A 89 -18.62 -28.80 17.28
N GLN A 90 -18.97 -29.88 17.98
CA GLN A 90 -18.54 -31.24 17.67
C GLN A 90 -19.77 -32.12 17.47
N PHE A 91 -19.64 -33.19 16.68
CA PHE A 91 -20.65 -34.24 16.68
C PHE A 91 -20.54 -35.05 17.95
N ASN A 92 -21.68 -35.57 18.43
CA ASN A 92 -21.71 -36.46 19.57
C ASN A 92 -20.64 -37.57 19.43
N LEU A 93 -19.85 -37.76 20.48
CA LEU A 93 -18.71 -38.68 20.53
C LEU A 93 -19.14 -40.12 20.85
N ASP A 94 -20.45 -40.42 20.81
CA ASP A 94 -20.93 -41.79 20.97
C ASP A 94 -20.28 -42.65 19.88
N PHE A 95 -19.36 -43.52 20.31
CA PHE A 95 -18.63 -44.49 19.50
C PHE A 95 -19.57 -45.61 19.00
N ASP A 96 -20.79 -45.28 18.62
CA ASP A 96 -21.73 -46.23 18.09
C ASP A 96 -21.39 -46.50 16.63
N SER A 97 -20.98 -47.74 16.35
CA SER A 97 -20.54 -48.20 15.03
C SER A 97 -21.62 -48.08 13.93
N THR A 98 -22.85 -47.74 14.31
CA THR A 98 -24.05 -47.58 13.48
C THR A 98 -24.37 -46.12 13.16
N ASP A 99 -23.71 -45.12 13.78
CA ASP A 99 -24.01 -43.71 13.53
C ASP A 99 -23.45 -43.24 12.17
N ALA A 100 -24.35 -42.80 11.30
CA ALA A 100 -24.07 -42.36 9.93
C ALA A 100 -23.65 -40.87 9.85
N GLY A 101 -23.21 -40.29 10.97
CA GLY A 101 -22.67 -38.95 11.06
C GLY A 101 -21.35 -38.79 10.27
N PRO A 102 -21.07 -37.59 9.73
CA PRO A 102 -19.82 -37.33 9.01
C PRO A 102 -18.62 -37.44 9.97
N ARG A 103 -17.79 -38.46 9.78
CA ARG A 103 -16.54 -38.65 10.54
C ARG A 103 -15.49 -37.65 10.07
N ALA A 104 -14.89 -36.92 11.00
CA ALA A 104 -13.74 -36.06 10.72
C ALA A 104 -12.49 -36.94 10.53
N GLU A 105 -12.19 -37.34 9.29
CA GLU A 105 -10.91 -37.99 8.99
C GLU A 105 -9.80 -36.93 8.85
N VAL A 106 -8.84 -36.95 9.78
CA VAL A 106 -7.58 -36.21 9.64
C VAL A 106 -6.65 -37.02 8.76
N ARG A 107 -6.64 -36.76 7.45
CA ARG A 107 -5.63 -37.32 6.53
C ARG A 107 -4.47 -36.35 6.31
N SER A 108 -3.26 -36.91 6.24
CA SER A 108 -2.00 -36.19 6.01
C SER A 108 -1.98 -35.42 4.67
N LEU A 109 -1.40 -34.22 4.72
CA LEU A 109 -1.39 -33.15 3.70
C LEU A 109 -0.44 -33.40 2.51
N GLN A 110 -0.49 -34.55 1.85
CA GLN A 110 0.33 -34.78 0.65
C GLN A 110 -0.50 -35.29 -0.54
N GLN A 111 -0.70 -34.38 -1.50
CA GLN A 111 -1.28 -34.54 -2.84
C GLN A 111 -2.72 -35.10 -2.89
N LEU A 112 -3.67 -34.21 -2.64
CA LEU A 112 -5.10 -34.49 -2.75
C LEU A 112 -5.58 -34.45 -4.23
N PRO A 113 -6.44 -35.40 -4.67
CA PRO A 113 -6.98 -35.43 -6.04
C PRO A 113 -7.80 -34.19 -6.43
N LYS A 114 -7.96 -33.96 -7.74
CA LYS A 114 -8.87 -32.93 -8.28
C LYS A 114 -10.32 -33.27 -7.87
N GLY A 115 -11.01 -32.35 -7.18
CA GLY A 115 -12.43 -32.52 -6.75
C GLY A 115 -12.68 -32.50 -5.23
N LEU A 116 -11.68 -32.13 -4.42
CA LEU A 116 -11.80 -32.13 -2.96
C LEU A 116 -12.05 -30.72 -2.42
N HIS A 117 -13.01 -30.60 -1.48
CA HIS A 117 -13.36 -29.33 -0.84
C HIS A 117 -13.41 -29.45 0.69
N GLU A 118 -12.71 -28.55 1.36
CA GLU A 118 -12.62 -28.49 2.81
C GLU A 118 -13.73 -27.58 3.36
N LEU A 119 -14.66 -28.17 4.11
CA LEU A 119 -15.77 -27.45 4.73
C LEU A 119 -15.35 -26.97 6.13
N ASN A 120 -15.11 -25.67 6.23
CA ASN A 120 -14.85 -24.98 7.49
C ASN A 120 -16.02 -24.05 7.81
N VAL A 121 -16.57 -24.17 9.01
CA VAL A 121 -17.69 -23.35 9.47
C VAL A 121 -17.20 -22.45 10.59
N ASP A 122 -17.23 -21.15 10.31
CA ASP A 122 -16.89 -20.08 11.25
C ASP A 122 -18.05 -19.07 11.21
N ILE A 123 -18.82 -19.04 12.30
CA ILE A 123 -20.06 -18.27 12.41
C ILE A 123 -19.88 -17.22 13.50
N PHE A 124 -20.17 -15.97 13.18
CA PHE A 124 -20.20 -14.87 14.15
C PHE A 124 -21.54 -14.15 14.06
N PHE A 125 -22.26 -14.06 15.18
CA PHE A 125 -23.61 -13.53 15.22
C PHE A 125 -24.02 -12.99 16.61
N PRO A 126 -24.98 -12.05 16.67
CA PRO A 126 -25.49 -11.48 17.91
C PRO A 126 -26.58 -12.35 18.57
N VAL A 127 -26.61 -12.40 19.91
CA VAL A 127 -27.60 -13.11 20.74
C VAL A 127 -28.08 -12.23 21.89
N THR A 128 -29.41 -12.09 22.03
CA THR A 128 -30.02 -11.29 23.10
C THR A 128 -29.95 -11.99 24.46
N PRO A 129 -29.94 -11.26 25.60
CA PRO A 129 -29.91 -11.88 26.93
C PRO A 129 -31.02 -12.92 27.15
N GLY A 130 -32.25 -12.63 26.72
CA GLY A 130 -33.36 -13.57 26.84
C GLY A 130 -33.18 -14.86 26.01
N ALA A 131 -32.46 -14.79 24.89
CA ALA A 131 -32.13 -15.98 24.09
C ALA A 131 -31.02 -16.84 24.73
N LEU A 132 -30.15 -16.25 25.55
CA LEU A 132 -29.12 -16.97 26.31
C LEU A 132 -29.70 -17.74 27.51
N ASP A 133 -30.72 -17.18 28.16
CA ASP A 133 -31.43 -17.83 29.28
C ASP A 133 -32.52 -18.81 28.79
N GLY A 134 -32.86 -18.78 27.50
CA GLY A 134 -33.80 -19.69 26.84
C GLY A 134 -33.16 -20.96 26.28
N ASP A 135 -33.70 -21.47 25.17
CA ASP A 135 -33.13 -22.59 24.43
C ASP A 135 -31.95 -22.10 23.55
N LEU A 136 -30.76 -22.06 24.16
CA LEU A 136 -29.54 -21.66 23.49
C LEU A 136 -29.14 -22.66 22.40
N PHE A 137 -29.40 -23.96 22.60
CA PHE A 137 -29.14 -24.99 21.60
C PHE A 137 -29.88 -24.72 20.29
N ALA A 138 -31.19 -24.43 20.35
CA ALA A 138 -31.97 -24.07 19.16
C ALA A 138 -31.42 -22.82 18.45
N GLY A 139 -30.94 -21.82 19.22
CA GLY A 139 -30.29 -20.63 18.68
C GLY A 139 -28.99 -20.93 17.93
N LEU A 140 -28.08 -21.70 18.56
CA LEU A 140 -26.81 -22.14 17.95
C LEU A 140 -27.06 -23.00 16.70
N GLN A 141 -27.99 -23.94 16.80
CA GLN A 141 -28.37 -24.83 15.70
C GLN A 141 -28.97 -24.04 14.51
N HIS A 142 -29.84 -23.07 14.78
CA HIS A 142 -30.41 -22.18 13.77
C HIS A 142 -29.32 -21.39 13.04
N ALA A 143 -28.33 -20.87 13.78
CA ALA A 143 -27.20 -20.15 13.20
C ALA A 143 -26.36 -21.05 12.27
N VAL A 144 -26.07 -22.30 12.69
CA VAL A 144 -25.37 -23.29 11.85
C VAL A 144 -26.17 -23.63 10.59
N ARG A 145 -27.47 -23.90 10.72
CA ARG A 145 -28.36 -24.17 9.57
C ARG A 145 -28.33 -23.04 8.55
N ARG A 146 -28.50 -21.80 9.00
CA ARG A 146 -28.49 -20.62 8.13
C ARG A 146 -27.15 -20.45 7.43
N TYR A 147 -26.04 -20.61 8.17
CA TYR A 147 -24.70 -20.54 7.60
C TYR A 147 -24.47 -21.58 6.51
N LEU A 148 -24.84 -22.84 6.75
CA LEU A 148 -24.66 -23.93 5.78
C LEU A 148 -25.48 -23.70 4.50
N MET A 149 -26.69 -23.15 4.62
CA MET A 149 -27.50 -22.76 3.46
C MET A 149 -26.87 -21.61 2.67
N ASP A 150 -26.34 -20.60 3.35
CA ASP A 150 -25.61 -19.49 2.70
C ASP A 150 -24.34 -20.01 2.01
N TYR A 151 -23.61 -20.93 2.65
CA TYR A 151 -22.41 -21.57 2.13
C TYR A 151 -22.70 -22.39 0.88
N GLN A 152 -23.77 -23.19 0.89
CA GLN A 152 -24.22 -23.96 -0.28
C GLN A 152 -24.57 -23.05 -1.46
N ARG A 153 -25.29 -21.94 -1.21
CA ARG A 153 -25.58 -20.94 -2.25
C ARG A 153 -24.31 -20.31 -2.82
N ALA A 154 -23.37 -19.91 -1.95
CA ALA A 154 -22.08 -19.37 -2.35
C ALA A 154 -21.27 -20.35 -3.21
N LEU A 155 -21.22 -21.63 -2.82
CA LEU A 155 -20.56 -22.67 -3.60
C LEU A 155 -21.19 -22.87 -4.99
N LYS A 156 -22.53 -22.91 -5.08
CA LYS A 156 -23.24 -22.99 -6.36
C LYS A 156 -22.92 -21.80 -7.27
N SER A 157 -22.90 -20.59 -6.71
CA SER A 157 -22.52 -19.39 -7.46
C SER A 157 -21.10 -19.51 -8.03
N ILE A 158 -20.12 -19.98 -7.24
CA ILE A 158 -18.74 -20.15 -7.71
C ILE A 158 -18.65 -21.25 -8.77
N LEU A 159 -19.34 -22.38 -8.57
CA LEU A 159 -19.36 -23.49 -9.52
C LEU A 159 -19.93 -23.04 -10.86
N LYS A 160 -20.99 -22.22 -10.86
CA LYS A 160 -21.60 -21.66 -12.06
C LYS A 160 -20.68 -20.70 -12.80
N ASP A 161 -19.97 -19.84 -12.06
CA ASP A 161 -19.11 -18.80 -12.65
C ASP A 161 -17.79 -19.36 -13.18
N ASN A 162 -17.18 -20.32 -12.48
CA ASN A 162 -15.83 -20.82 -12.77
C ASN A 162 -15.78 -22.25 -13.34
N ASN A 163 -16.93 -22.94 -13.42
CA ASN A 163 -17.04 -24.35 -13.81
C ASN A 163 -16.12 -25.30 -13.01
N ALA A 164 -15.73 -24.89 -11.80
CA ALA A 164 -14.81 -25.61 -10.93
C ALA A 164 -15.09 -25.30 -9.46
N MET A 165 -14.97 -26.31 -8.60
CA MET A 165 -15.11 -26.15 -7.15
C MET A 165 -13.83 -25.57 -6.54
N PRO A 166 -13.94 -24.55 -5.67
CA PRO A 166 -12.78 -24.05 -4.92
C PRO A 166 -12.35 -25.09 -3.89
N ARG A 167 -11.05 -25.15 -3.55
CA ARG A 167 -10.52 -26.10 -2.54
C ARG A 167 -11.12 -25.89 -1.14
N SER A 168 -11.50 -24.66 -0.82
CA SER A 168 -12.16 -24.30 0.43
C SER A 168 -12.91 -23.00 0.22
N LEU A 169 -13.86 -22.71 1.10
CA LEU A 169 -14.51 -21.41 1.16
C LEU A 169 -14.49 -20.98 2.63
N THR A 170 -13.91 -19.82 2.91
CA THR A 170 -13.71 -19.34 4.29
C THR A 170 -14.51 -18.06 4.49
N ALA A 171 -15.27 -18.00 5.59
CA ALA A 171 -15.97 -16.79 5.99
C ALA A 171 -14.99 -15.80 6.64
N TYR A 172 -15.06 -14.54 6.21
CA TYR A 172 -14.37 -13.42 6.81
C TYR A 172 -15.41 -12.39 7.25
N TYR A 173 -15.22 -11.83 8.44
CA TYR A 173 -16.11 -10.86 9.03
C TYR A 173 -15.45 -9.48 9.06
N PHE A 174 -16.17 -8.45 8.67
CA PHE A 174 -15.71 -7.07 8.61
C PHE A 174 -16.70 -6.17 9.33
N GLN A 175 -16.19 -5.12 9.97
CA GLN A 175 -17.00 -4.03 10.49
C GLN A 175 -16.77 -2.79 9.63
N HIS A 176 -17.85 -2.15 9.24
CA HIS A 176 -17.81 -0.81 8.66
C HIS A 176 -18.98 -0.01 9.19
N GLU A 177 -18.71 1.06 9.94
CA GLU A 177 -19.73 1.82 10.66
C GLU A 177 -20.60 0.87 11.51
N ASP A 178 -21.92 0.92 11.34
CA ASP A 178 -22.90 0.07 12.01
C ASP A 178 -23.22 -1.21 11.23
N GLN A 179 -22.38 -1.59 10.25
CA GLN A 179 -22.58 -2.80 9.44
C GLN A 179 -21.57 -3.89 9.80
N LEU A 180 -22.10 -5.10 10.04
CA LEU A 180 -21.36 -6.35 10.08
C LEU A 180 -21.48 -7.03 8.71
N ILE A 181 -20.35 -7.17 8.02
CA ILE A 181 -20.27 -7.74 6.68
C ILE A 181 -19.57 -9.09 6.76
N ARG A 182 -20.23 -10.14 6.28
CA ARG A 182 -19.65 -11.48 6.10
C ARG A 182 -19.38 -11.72 4.62
N VAL A 183 -18.14 -12.07 4.31
CA VAL A 183 -17.71 -12.44 2.95
C VAL A 183 -17.18 -13.86 2.94
N PHE A 184 -17.68 -14.67 2.01
CA PHE A 184 -17.12 -15.96 1.68
C PHE A 184 -16.02 -15.78 0.63
N TYR A 185 -14.77 -15.97 1.03
CA TYR A 185 -13.64 -15.92 0.11
C TYR A 185 -13.18 -17.33 -0.29
N PRO A 186 -13.02 -17.62 -1.59
CA PRO A 186 -12.29 -18.80 -2.04
C PRO A 186 -10.79 -18.68 -1.68
N PRO A 187 -9.93 -19.69 -1.97
CA PRO A 187 -8.50 -19.54 -1.80
C PRO A 187 -7.98 -18.37 -2.64
N SER A 188 -6.89 -17.72 -2.19
CA SER A 188 -6.36 -16.53 -2.85
C SER A 188 -6.09 -16.78 -4.34
N CYS A 189 -6.63 -15.90 -5.19
CA CYS A 189 -6.51 -15.97 -6.64
C CYS A 189 -6.30 -14.57 -7.22
N LYS A 190 -5.89 -14.48 -8.49
CA LYS A 190 -5.59 -13.21 -9.18
C LYS A 190 -6.81 -12.30 -9.30
N ASP A 191 -8.02 -12.86 -9.31
CA ASP A 191 -9.27 -12.12 -9.53
C ASP A 191 -9.88 -11.54 -8.25
N GLU A 192 -9.22 -11.68 -7.09
CA GLU A 192 -9.74 -11.22 -5.80
C GLU A 192 -9.97 -9.70 -5.76
N LEU A 193 -9.19 -8.92 -6.51
CA LEU A 193 -9.36 -7.47 -6.64
C LEU A 193 -10.70 -7.10 -7.27
N GLU A 194 -11.01 -7.70 -8.42
CA GLU A 194 -12.26 -7.46 -9.13
C GLU A 194 -13.47 -7.96 -8.33
N LEU A 195 -13.30 -9.06 -7.59
CA LEU A 195 -14.31 -9.53 -6.65
C LEU A 195 -14.58 -8.47 -5.56
N ARG A 196 -13.54 -7.91 -4.93
CA ARG A 196 -13.68 -6.85 -3.91
C ARG A 196 -14.35 -5.60 -4.47
N LYS A 197 -13.97 -5.14 -5.67
CA LYS A 197 -14.61 -3.97 -6.31
C LYS A 197 -16.11 -4.16 -6.51
N LYS A 198 -16.52 -5.35 -6.99
CA LYS A 198 -17.95 -5.69 -7.14
C LYS A 198 -18.67 -5.68 -5.79
N MET A 199 -18.04 -6.21 -4.74
CA MET A 199 -18.61 -6.22 -3.39
C MET A 199 -18.72 -4.80 -2.80
N HIS A 200 -17.70 -3.95 -2.97
CA HIS A 200 -17.73 -2.54 -2.56
C HIS A 200 -18.87 -1.79 -3.26
N ALA A 201 -19.00 -1.93 -4.58
CA ALA A 201 -20.07 -1.30 -5.34
C ALA A 201 -21.47 -1.75 -4.88
N MET A 202 -21.64 -3.05 -4.60
CA MET A 202 -22.91 -3.62 -4.15
C MET A 202 -23.32 -3.12 -2.76
N LEU A 203 -22.37 -3.06 -1.83
CA LEU A 203 -22.61 -2.62 -0.46
C LEU A 203 -22.56 -1.09 -0.31
N LYS A 204 -22.31 -0.35 -1.41
CA LYS A 204 -22.09 1.11 -1.42
C LYS A 204 -20.99 1.54 -0.43
N LEU A 205 -19.95 0.72 -0.32
CA LEU A 205 -18.81 1.02 0.55
C LEU A 205 -17.95 2.13 -0.06
N PRO A 206 -17.19 2.87 0.78
CA PRO A 206 -16.16 3.79 0.33
C PRO A 206 -15.17 3.16 -0.64
N GLN A 207 -14.48 4.01 -1.42
CA GLN A 207 -13.47 3.57 -2.39
C GLN A 207 -12.19 3.01 -1.74
N TYR A 208 -11.93 3.33 -0.47
CA TYR A 208 -10.78 2.76 0.23
C TYR A 208 -11.03 1.29 0.62
N PRO A 209 -9.99 0.46 0.70
CA PRO A 209 -10.16 -0.98 0.86
C PRO A 209 -10.62 -1.38 2.27
N ILE A 210 -11.77 -2.04 2.37
CA ILE A 210 -12.36 -2.53 3.63
C ILE A 210 -12.33 -4.07 3.68
N LEU A 211 -12.70 -4.72 2.58
CA LEU A 211 -12.91 -6.17 2.50
C LEU A 211 -11.63 -6.96 2.24
N ARG A 212 -10.49 -6.57 2.82
CA ARG A 212 -9.21 -7.28 2.64
C ARG A 212 -9.06 -8.35 3.70
N ARG A 213 -8.61 -9.57 3.35
CA ARG A 213 -8.49 -10.70 4.29
C ARG A 213 -7.79 -10.35 5.62
N GLY A 214 -6.73 -9.54 5.58
CA GLY A 214 -6.02 -9.13 6.78
C GLY A 214 -6.75 -8.09 7.65
N LEU A 215 -7.74 -7.39 7.11
CA LEU A 215 -8.61 -6.45 7.83
C LEU A 215 -9.83 -7.13 8.47
N ALA A 216 -10.03 -8.42 8.26
CA ALA A 216 -11.13 -9.14 8.89
C ALA A 216 -11.02 -9.12 10.42
N LEU A 217 -12.13 -8.99 11.11
CA LEU A 217 -12.23 -8.93 12.58
C LEU A 217 -11.39 -10.04 13.23
N PHE A 218 -11.52 -11.27 12.71
CA PHE A 218 -10.79 -12.44 13.19
C PHE A 218 -9.72 -12.86 12.17
N PRO A 219 -8.43 -12.58 12.43
CA PRO A 219 -7.35 -13.10 11.59
C PRO A 219 -7.33 -14.63 11.60
N THR A 220 -7.11 -15.23 10.43
CA THR A 220 -6.98 -16.68 10.29
C THR A 220 -5.73 -17.20 11.01
N ARG A 221 -5.65 -18.52 11.22
CA ARG A 221 -4.48 -19.17 11.85
C ARG A 221 -3.15 -18.78 11.19
N SER A 222 -3.12 -18.63 9.86
CA SER A 222 -1.92 -18.23 9.13
C SER A 222 -1.49 -16.80 9.46
N PHE A 223 -2.42 -15.84 9.52
CA PHE A 223 -2.13 -14.46 9.95
C PHE A 223 -1.64 -14.42 11.40
N ARG A 224 -2.36 -15.11 12.32
CA ARG A 224 -1.97 -15.16 13.74
C ARG A 224 -0.58 -15.75 13.94
N ARG A 225 -0.23 -16.80 13.20
CA ARG A 225 1.09 -17.44 13.28
C ARG A 225 2.21 -16.55 12.71
N LEU A 226 1.99 -15.91 11.57
CA LEU A 226 3.05 -15.21 10.84
C LEU A 226 3.21 -13.74 11.23
N LEU A 227 2.10 -13.06 11.54
CA LEU A 227 2.06 -11.61 11.79
C LEU A 227 1.45 -11.25 13.16
N GLY A 228 0.74 -12.17 13.81
CA GLY A 228 0.04 -11.92 15.07
C GLY A 228 -1.45 -11.59 14.89
N PRO A 229 -2.15 -11.19 15.97
CA PRO A 229 -1.65 -11.09 17.34
C PRO A 229 -1.30 -12.47 17.92
N ASN A 230 -0.16 -12.55 18.60
CA ASN A 230 0.30 -13.73 19.34
C ASN A 230 1.23 -13.28 20.48
N GLN A 231 1.80 -14.22 21.25
CA GLN A 231 2.67 -13.92 22.40
C GLN A 231 3.92 -13.10 22.02
N GLU A 232 4.40 -13.21 20.78
CA GLU A 232 5.62 -12.54 20.31
C GLU A 232 5.35 -11.24 19.56
N ASN A 233 4.18 -11.12 18.94
CA ASN A 233 3.87 -10.08 17.96
C ASN A 233 2.61 -9.32 18.33
N LEU A 234 2.80 -8.04 18.72
CA LEU A 234 1.73 -7.12 19.01
C LEU A 234 1.25 -6.44 17.71
N VAL A 235 -0.07 -6.39 17.50
CA VAL A 235 -0.69 -5.83 16.30
C VAL A 235 -1.38 -4.52 16.66
N CYS A 236 -1.07 -3.46 15.92
CA CYS A 236 -1.65 -2.13 16.10
C CYS A 236 -1.69 -1.61 17.54
N PRO A 237 -0.57 -1.59 18.29
CA PRO A 237 -0.54 -1.09 19.68
C PRO A 237 -1.07 0.34 19.85
N HIS A 238 -0.96 1.16 18.81
CA HIS A 238 -1.46 2.53 18.82
C HIS A 238 -2.98 2.66 19.06
N LEU A 239 -3.76 1.62 18.80
CA LEU A 239 -5.21 1.61 19.07
C LEU A 239 -5.54 1.59 20.56
N LEU A 240 -4.56 1.28 21.41
CA LEU A 240 -4.69 1.30 22.87
C LEU A 240 -4.40 2.69 23.48
N LEU A 241 -3.94 3.64 22.67
CA LEU A 241 -3.74 5.02 23.11
C LEU A 241 -5.09 5.73 23.26
N PRO A 242 -5.20 6.70 24.18
CA PRO A 242 -6.39 7.52 24.29
C PRO A 242 -6.64 8.26 22.96
N PRO A 243 -7.90 8.34 22.49
CA PRO A 243 -8.23 9.07 21.27
C PRO A 243 -7.89 10.55 21.44
N ILE A 244 -7.37 11.18 20.39
CA ILE A 244 -7.24 12.64 20.36
C ILE A 244 -8.67 13.21 20.30
N PRO A 245 -9.06 14.13 21.21
CA PRO A 245 -10.39 14.72 21.20
C PRO A 245 -10.68 15.37 19.84
N SER A 246 -11.80 15.00 19.22
CA SER A 246 -12.24 15.51 17.91
C SER A 246 -12.66 16.99 17.92
N ASN A 247 -12.63 17.64 19.08
CA ASN A 247 -13.32 18.91 19.34
C ASN A 247 -12.40 20.14 19.31
N THR A 248 -11.29 20.07 18.59
CA THR A 248 -10.37 21.19 18.45
C THR A 248 -9.88 21.28 17.02
N ASP A 249 -9.51 22.51 16.64
CA ASP A 249 -8.83 22.91 15.42
C ASP A 249 -7.52 22.10 15.22
N VAL A 250 -7.62 20.79 14.98
CA VAL A 250 -6.50 19.86 14.89
C VAL A 250 -6.78 18.86 13.78
N THR A 251 -5.93 18.87 12.76
CA THR A 251 -5.94 17.86 11.70
C THR A 251 -5.15 16.65 12.17
N VAL A 252 -5.81 15.49 12.29
CA VAL A 252 -5.17 14.24 12.72
C VAL A 252 -5.33 13.20 11.62
N GLU A 253 -4.21 12.73 11.07
CA GLU A 253 -4.18 11.62 10.13
C GLU A 253 -3.31 10.49 10.69
N ILE A 254 -3.89 9.30 10.75
CA ILE A 254 -3.22 8.09 11.23
C ILE A 254 -3.28 7.00 10.17
N ILE A 255 -2.34 6.08 10.26
CA ILE A 255 -2.26 4.89 9.41
C ILE A 255 -3.60 4.15 9.33
N ARG A 256 -3.95 3.69 8.13
CA ARG A 256 -5.11 2.82 7.90
C ARG A 256 -4.67 1.36 7.79
N GLY A 257 -5.44 0.47 8.39
CA GLY A 257 -5.22 -0.96 8.34
C GLY A 257 -4.26 -1.49 9.41
N ARG A 258 -3.97 -2.80 9.35
CA ARG A 258 -3.17 -3.50 10.35
C ARG A 258 -1.68 -3.52 10.03
N TYR A 259 -0.86 -3.49 11.08
CA TYR A 259 0.57 -3.74 11.05
C TYR A 259 0.99 -4.45 12.33
N THR A 260 2.13 -5.13 12.26
CA THR A 260 2.78 -5.80 13.39
C THR A 260 3.93 -4.94 13.89
N TYR A 261 3.93 -4.63 15.19
CA TYR A 261 5.01 -3.87 15.81
C TYR A 261 6.22 -4.78 16.03
N LYS A 262 7.32 -4.46 15.34
CA LYS A 262 8.61 -5.13 15.47
C LYS A 262 9.63 -4.24 16.17
N HIS A 263 10.39 -4.82 17.09
CA HIS A 263 11.36 -4.13 17.94
C HIS A 263 12.55 -5.04 18.27
N TYR A 264 13.54 -4.51 19.00
CA TYR A 264 14.74 -5.24 19.40
C TYR A 264 14.47 -6.53 20.18
N LEU A 265 15.42 -7.45 20.08
CA LEU A 265 15.45 -8.72 20.83
C LEU A 265 14.31 -9.68 20.47
N GLN A 266 13.70 -9.52 19.30
CA GLN A 266 12.74 -10.46 18.73
C GLN A 266 13.40 -11.47 17.79
N ASP A 267 12.68 -12.56 17.48
CA ASP A 267 13.10 -13.58 16.51
C ASP A 267 14.44 -14.25 16.86
N GLY A 268 14.82 -14.27 18.15
CA GLY A 268 16.03 -14.92 18.65
C GLY A 268 17.36 -14.22 18.33
N ILE A 269 17.33 -12.95 17.91
CA ILE A 269 18.53 -12.18 17.54
C ILE A 269 18.72 -11.00 18.51
N ASP A 270 19.94 -10.85 19.04
CA ASP A 270 20.36 -9.62 19.71
C ASP A 270 20.79 -8.57 18.68
N ASP A 271 19.82 -7.75 18.30
CA ASP A 271 19.99 -6.66 17.35
C ASP A 271 20.08 -5.28 18.00
N LYS A 272 20.37 -5.23 19.31
CA LYS A 272 20.48 -3.99 20.06
C LYS A 272 21.58 -3.10 19.46
N ASN A 273 21.26 -1.81 19.29
CA ASN A 273 22.13 -0.75 18.75
C ASN A 273 22.43 -0.81 17.24
N TRP A 274 21.94 -1.81 16.50
CA TRP A 274 22.19 -1.88 15.04
C TRP A 274 20.97 -2.31 14.21
N GLY A 275 19.95 -2.89 14.84
CA GLY A 275 18.78 -3.45 14.16
C GLY A 275 17.63 -2.48 13.90
N CYS A 276 17.72 -1.20 14.30
CA CYS A 276 16.55 -0.30 14.39
C CYS A 276 15.81 -0.17 13.06
N ALA A 277 16.56 0.02 11.96
CA ALA A 277 16.01 0.09 10.62
C ALA A 277 15.50 -1.26 10.10
N TYR A 278 16.12 -2.38 10.50
CA TYR A 278 15.62 -3.72 10.16
C TYR A 278 14.25 -3.99 10.79
N ARG A 279 14.05 -3.59 12.06
CA ARG A 279 12.77 -3.73 12.76
C ARG A 279 11.69 -2.81 12.20
N SER A 280 12.07 -1.58 11.84
CA SER A 280 11.17 -0.67 11.12
C SER A 280 10.77 -1.25 9.76
N LEU A 281 11.72 -1.80 8.99
CA LEU A 281 11.43 -2.50 7.73
C LEU A 281 10.46 -3.67 7.93
N GLN A 282 10.67 -4.52 8.94
CA GLN A 282 9.75 -5.62 9.24
C GLN A 282 8.34 -5.10 9.58
N THR A 283 8.23 -3.98 10.31
CA THR A 283 6.95 -3.31 10.58
C THR A 283 6.29 -2.83 9.28
N LEU A 284 7.06 -2.20 8.38
CA LEU A 284 6.61 -1.77 7.05
C LEU A 284 6.08 -2.95 6.20
N VAL A 285 6.86 -4.02 6.11
CA VAL A 285 6.50 -5.23 5.36
C VAL A 285 5.28 -5.93 5.97
N SER A 286 5.16 -5.95 7.29
CA SER A 286 3.99 -6.52 7.96
C SER A 286 2.72 -5.83 7.50
N TRP A 287 2.74 -4.49 7.35
CA TRP A 287 1.60 -3.74 6.86
C TRP A 287 1.26 -4.15 5.42
N LEU A 288 2.26 -4.26 4.52
CA LEU A 288 2.02 -4.71 3.14
C LEU A 288 1.34 -6.09 3.07
N LEU A 289 1.71 -7.01 3.95
CA LEU A 289 1.13 -8.35 4.05
C LEU A 289 -0.28 -8.33 4.67
N TRP A 290 -0.49 -7.56 5.74
CA TRP A 290 -1.83 -7.33 6.33
C TRP A 290 -2.79 -6.71 5.32
N GLN A 291 -2.29 -5.79 4.51
CA GLN A 291 -3.03 -5.14 3.44
C GLN A 291 -3.21 -6.03 2.21
N GLY A 292 -2.58 -7.20 2.14
CA GLY A 292 -2.65 -8.08 0.97
C GLY A 292 -2.13 -7.41 -0.32
N ILE A 293 -1.29 -6.37 -0.18
CA ILE A 293 -0.56 -5.75 -1.30
C ILE A 293 0.48 -6.76 -1.79
N VAL A 294 1.18 -7.38 -0.84
CA VAL A 294 2.05 -8.53 -1.10
C VAL A 294 1.24 -9.79 -0.84
N SER A 295 1.16 -10.65 -1.86
CA SER A 295 0.52 -11.97 -1.77
C SER A 295 1.33 -13.01 -2.56
N PRO A 296 1.34 -14.30 -2.14
CA PRO A 296 0.65 -14.86 -0.97
C PRO A 296 1.25 -14.42 0.37
N LEU A 297 0.51 -14.67 1.46
CA LEU A 297 1.00 -14.42 2.82
C LEU A 297 2.25 -15.27 3.11
N GLN A 298 3.31 -14.62 3.59
CA GLN A 298 4.62 -15.22 3.84
C GLN A 298 5.21 -14.71 5.17
N PRO A 299 6.23 -15.39 5.75
CA PRO A 299 6.95 -14.89 6.92
C PRO A 299 7.60 -13.53 6.66
N LEU A 300 7.80 -12.76 7.73
CA LEU A 300 8.57 -11.52 7.67
C LEU A 300 10.06 -11.83 7.37
N PRO A 301 10.76 -10.90 6.69
CA PRO A 301 12.15 -11.12 6.32
C PRO A 301 13.03 -11.10 7.57
N SER A 302 13.96 -12.05 7.67
CA SER A 302 15.01 -12.04 8.68
C SER A 302 16.07 -10.98 8.36
N HIS A 303 16.85 -10.54 9.35
CA HIS A 303 17.99 -9.63 9.11
C HIS A 303 18.92 -10.15 8.03
N ARG A 304 19.19 -11.46 8.03
CA ARG A 304 20.01 -12.10 7.01
C ARG A 304 19.41 -11.96 5.60
N SER A 305 18.11 -12.21 5.45
CA SER A 305 17.44 -12.06 4.14
C SER A 305 17.44 -10.60 3.65
N ILE A 306 17.35 -9.63 4.56
CA ILE A 306 17.46 -8.20 4.26
C ILE A 306 18.89 -7.87 3.77
N GLN A 307 19.92 -8.39 4.44
CA GLN A 307 21.32 -8.23 4.03
C GLN A 307 21.59 -8.89 2.68
N GLU A 308 21.06 -10.10 2.45
CA GLU A 308 21.16 -10.81 1.17
C GLU A 308 20.51 -10.02 0.03
N ALA A 309 19.37 -9.36 0.28
CA ALA A 309 18.73 -8.47 -0.69
C ALA A 309 19.63 -7.29 -1.08
N LEU A 310 20.28 -6.64 -0.10
CA LEU A 310 21.21 -5.52 -0.35
C LEU A 310 22.44 -5.92 -1.14
N VAL A 311 22.99 -7.11 -0.87
CA VAL A 311 24.09 -7.66 -1.67
C VAL A 311 23.62 -7.99 -3.09
N LYS A 312 22.42 -8.55 -3.23
CA LYS A 312 21.85 -8.93 -4.52
C LYS A 312 21.62 -7.74 -5.45
N VAL A 313 21.17 -6.60 -4.92
CA VAL A 313 21.00 -5.36 -5.71
C VAL A 313 22.33 -4.64 -6.00
N GLY A 314 23.45 -5.11 -5.42
CA GLY A 314 24.78 -4.54 -5.62
C GLY A 314 25.12 -3.35 -4.72
N ASP A 315 24.30 -3.05 -3.70
CA ASP A 315 24.50 -1.94 -2.78
C ASP A 315 25.58 -2.23 -1.73
N LYS A 316 25.66 -3.48 -1.25
CA LYS A 316 26.62 -3.91 -0.22
C LYS A 316 27.51 -5.08 -0.70
N PRO A 317 28.75 -5.22 -0.18
CA PRO A 317 29.61 -6.36 -0.50
C PRO A 317 29.11 -7.65 0.16
N SER A 318 29.51 -8.81 -0.36
CA SER A 318 29.09 -10.13 0.16
C SER A 318 29.37 -10.35 1.66
N LYS A 319 30.43 -9.73 2.19
CA LYS A 319 30.79 -9.74 3.62
C LYS A 319 29.75 -9.06 4.53
N PHE A 320 28.82 -8.31 3.96
CA PHE A 320 27.73 -7.66 4.68
C PHE A 320 26.72 -8.67 5.26
N ILE A 321 26.57 -9.83 4.62
CA ILE A 321 25.67 -10.89 5.06
C ILE A 321 26.20 -11.52 6.35
N GLY A 322 25.37 -11.56 7.39
CA GLY A 322 25.73 -11.98 8.74
C GLY A 322 26.43 -10.91 9.57
N SER A 323 26.66 -9.72 9.03
CA SER A 323 27.22 -8.60 9.79
C SER A 323 26.19 -8.00 10.76
N ARG A 324 26.67 -7.14 11.67
CA ARG A 324 25.84 -6.32 12.57
C ARG A 324 25.83 -4.85 12.15
N GLN A 325 25.99 -4.58 10.87
CA GLN A 325 25.99 -3.22 10.35
C GLN A 325 24.55 -2.69 10.24
N TRP A 326 24.36 -1.44 10.68
CA TRP A 326 23.09 -0.74 10.54
C TRP A 326 22.84 -0.36 9.06
N ILE A 327 21.58 -0.08 8.74
CA ILE A 327 21.11 0.34 7.41
C ILE A 327 20.25 1.60 7.55
N GLY A 328 20.12 2.37 6.47
CA GLY A 328 19.30 3.58 6.43
C GLY A 328 18.00 3.42 5.63
N SER A 329 17.28 4.53 5.48
CA SER A 329 16.01 4.58 4.74
C SER A 329 16.16 4.22 3.26
N LEU A 330 17.33 4.50 2.66
CA LEU A 330 17.63 4.16 1.27
C LEU A 330 17.74 2.64 1.12
N GLU A 331 18.55 1.99 1.95
CA GLU A 331 18.67 0.52 1.96
C GLU A 331 17.33 -0.16 2.25
N VAL A 332 16.51 0.40 3.15
CA VAL A 332 15.14 -0.10 3.40
C VAL A 332 14.30 -0.08 2.13
N SER A 333 14.38 0.99 1.33
CA SER A 333 13.66 1.08 0.06
C SER A 333 14.12 0.04 -0.97
N PHE A 334 15.44 -0.21 -1.06
CA PHE A 334 15.99 -1.24 -1.95
C PHE A 334 15.53 -2.64 -1.55
N CYS A 335 15.52 -2.94 -0.25
CA CYS A 335 15.06 -4.23 0.25
C CYS A 335 13.57 -4.46 -0.04
N ILE A 336 12.72 -3.45 0.17
CA ILE A 336 11.28 -3.56 -0.10
C ILE A 336 11.03 -3.75 -1.61
N SER A 337 11.80 -3.06 -2.45
CA SER A 337 11.73 -3.21 -3.90
C SER A 337 12.16 -4.60 -4.36
N GLU A 338 13.29 -5.10 -3.88
CA GLU A 338 13.86 -6.40 -4.27
C GLU A 338 13.03 -7.58 -3.75
N LEU A 339 12.62 -7.55 -2.48
CA LEU A 339 11.92 -8.68 -1.84
C LEU A 339 10.44 -8.74 -2.23
N TYR A 340 9.81 -7.60 -2.48
CA TYR A 340 8.35 -7.50 -2.59
C TYR A 340 7.86 -6.78 -3.84
N GLY A 341 8.74 -6.21 -4.66
CA GLY A 341 8.36 -5.48 -5.87
C GLY A 341 7.65 -4.15 -5.60
N VAL A 342 7.75 -3.60 -4.40
CA VAL A 342 7.07 -2.35 -4.00
C VAL A 342 8.05 -1.19 -4.03
N GLN A 343 7.67 -0.09 -4.69
CA GLN A 343 8.48 1.13 -4.78
C GLN A 343 8.13 2.10 -3.64
N CYS A 344 9.12 2.56 -2.90
CA CYS A 344 8.93 3.55 -1.83
C CYS A 344 9.25 4.97 -2.30
N ARG A 345 8.56 5.96 -1.74
CA ARG A 345 8.90 7.38 -1.92
C ARG A 345 9.87 7.80 -0.82
N LEU A 346 11.01 8.40 -1.20
CA LEU A 346 12.00 8.93 -0.26
C LEU A 346 11.86 10.45 -0.15
N ILE A 347 11.91 10.97 1.08
CA ILE A 347 11.90 12.41 1.36
C ILE A 347 13.10 12.75 2.23
N PRO A 348 14.12 13.42 1.69
CA PRO A 348 15.23 13.91 2.49
C PRO A 348 14.86 15.20 3.22
N VAL A 349 15.37 15.34 4.44
CA VAL A 349 15.29 16.52 5.29
C VAL A 349 16.71 16.84 5.72
N ALA A 350 17.24 17.98 5.30
CA ALA A 350 18.63 18.33 5.52
C ALA A 350 18.99 18.50 7.01
N ARG A 351 18.06 19.04 7.81
CA ARG A 351 18.27 19.29 9.24
C ARG A 351 16.98 19.02 10.02
N GLY A 352 17.09 18.42 11.20
CA GLY A 352 15.93 18.11 12.04
C GLY A 352 15.08 19.31 12.44
N ARG A 353 15.68 20.51 12.53
CA ARG A 353 14.93 21.76 12.75
C ARG A 353 13.93 22.07 11.63
N ASP A 354 14.19 21.58 10.42
CA ASP A 354 13.34 21.75 9.22
C ASP A 354 12.44 20.53 8.99
N PHE A 355 12.42 19.57 9.92
CA PHE A 355 11.63 18.35 9.79
C PHE A 355 10.14 18.66 9.69
N THR A 356 9.62 19.48 10.60
CA THR A 356 8.18 19.77 10.64
C THR A 356 7.71 20.55 9.41
N SER A 357 8.47 21.56 8.97
CA SER A 357 8.13 22.36 7.79
C SER A 357 8.13 21.53 6.51
N THR A 358 8.96 20.49 6.42
CA THR A 358 9.09 19.63 5.23
C THR A 358 8.13 18.43 5.27
N ALA A 359 8.04 17.74 6.40
CA ALA A 359 7.40 16.43 6.50
C ALA A 359 5.93 16.49 6.90
N ALA A 360 5.48 17.46 7.71
CA ALA A 360 4.15 17.43 8.31
C ALA A 360 3.02 17.38 7.28
N ALA A 361 3.02 18.29 6.30
CA ALA A 361 2.03 18.33 5.23
C ALA A 361 2.06 17.06 4.36
N VAL A 362 3.26 16.54 4.06
CA VAL A 362 3.41 15.33 3.25
C VAL A 362 2.91 14.09 3.99
N LEU A 363 3.10 14.01 5.30
CA LEU A 363 2.59 12.93 6.13
C LEU A 363 1.05 12.96 6.20
N VAL A 364 0.44 14.15 6.28
CA VAL A 364 -1.03 14.30 6.20
C VAL A 364 -1.55 13.79 4.86
N GLU A 365 -0.96 14.25 3.75
CA GLU A 365 -1.32 13.79 2.40
C GLU A 365 -1.17 12.26 2.27
N HIS A 366 -0.04 11.73 2.76
CA HIS A 366 0.28 10.31 2.69
C HIS A 366 -0.72 9.44 3.44
N PHE A 367 -1.00 9.72 4.72
CA PHE A 367 -1.92 8.91 5.51
C PHE A 367 -3.38 9.08 5.07
N SER A 368 -3.79 10.30 4.66
CA SER A 368 -5.14 10.54 4.13
C SER A 368 -5.41 9.78 2.82
N ALA A 369 -4.39 9.63 1.96
CA ALA A 369 -4.41 8.80 0.77
C ALA A 369 -4.39 7.28 1.08
N GLY A 370 -4.26 6.89 2.36
CA GLY A 370 -4.18 5.49 2.78
C GLY A 370 -2.78 4.89 2.73
N GLY A 371 -1.74 5.74 2.70
CA GLY A 371 -0.34 5.35 2.76
C GLY A 371 0.00 4.49 3.99
N GLY A 372 1.02 3.64 3.83
CA GLY A 372 1.49 2.75 4.88
C GLY A 372 2.33 3.43 5.96
N PRO A 373 2.90 2.67 6.91
CA PRO A 373 3.82 3.22 7.91
C PRO A 373 5.06 3.80 7.23
N VAL A 374 5.65 4.83 7.83
CA VAL A 374 6.78 5.58 7.27
C VAL A 374 8.01 5.34 8.14
N MET A 375 9.05 4.74 7.58
CA MET A 375 10.33 4.63 8.28
C MET A 375 11.06 5.97 8.19
N VAL A 376 11.63 6.43 9.30
CA VAL A 376 12.47 7.62 9.34
C VAL A 376 13.83 7.26 9.92
N GLY A 377 14.89 7.53 9.16
CA GLY A 377 16.28 7.36 9.59
C GLY A 377 16.91 8.72 9.84
N GLY A 378 17.60 8.89 10.97
CA GLY A 378 18.36 10.10 11.28
C GLY A 378 19.62 9.77 12.08
N GLY A 379 20.78 10.03 11.48
CA GLY A 379 22.06 9.55 12.00
C GLY A 379 22.06 8.03 12.13
N GLU A 380 22.37 7.51 13.33
CA GLU A 380 22.43 6.08 13.64
C GLU A 380 21.09 5.50 14.16
N LEU A 381 20.04 6.32 14.23
CA LEU A 381 18.74 5.92 14.79
C LEU A 381 17.66 5.85 13.71
N ALA A 382 16.75 4.89 13.88
CA ALA A 382 15.57 4.73 13.03
C ALA A 382 14.31 4.63 13.88
N HIS A 383 13.24 5.27 13.42
CA HIS A 383 11.91 5.18 14.02
C HIS A 383 10.87 4.91 12.93
N THR A 384 9.64 4.57 13.34
CA THR A 384 8.52 4.43 12.40
C THR A 384 7.42 5.41 12.76
N ILE A 385 7.05 6.27 11.83
CA ILE A 385 5.92 7.21 11.94
C ILE A 385 4.68 6.51 11.41
N ILE A 386 3.59 6.58 12.17
CA ILE A 386 2.29 5.99 11.81
C ILE A 386 1.13 6.99 11.92
N GLY A 387 1.43 8.26 12.17
CA GLY A 387 0.42 9.30 12.22
C GLY A 387 1.03 10.67 12.49
N VAL A 388 0.25 11.70 12.20
CA VAL A 388 0.59 13.10 12.37
C VAL A 388 -0.65 13.86 12.86
N ALA A 389 -0.44 14.80 13.78
CA ALA A 389 -1.46 15.69 14.29
C ALA A 389 -0.96 17.13 14.23
N ILE A 390 -1.68 18.02 13.55
CA ILE A 390 -1.33 19.44 13.38
C ILE A 390 -2.43 20.28 14.00
N SER A 391 -2.13 21.07 15.03
CA SER A 391 -3.07 22.05 15.56
C SER A 391 -3.15 23.29 14.68
N GLY A 392 -4.27 24.03 14.73
CA GLY A 392 -4.43 25.29 14.02
C GLY A 392 -3.49 26.40 14.49
N SER A 393 -2.89 26.24 15.67
CA SER A 393 -1.76 27.05 16.14
C SER A 393 -0.41 26.68 15.49
N GLY A 394 -0.38 25.67 14.61
CA GLY A 394 0.81 25.20 13.90
C GLY A 394 1.64 24.15 14.64
N LYS A 395 1.29 23.78 15.87
CA LYS A 395 2.03 22.77 16.63
C LYS A 395 1.75 21.37 16.09
N THR A 396 2.82 20.64 15.82
CA THR A 396 2.76 19.31 15.22
C THR A 396 3.21 18.23 16.20
N ARG A 397 2.49 17.10 16.20
CA ARG A 397 2.88 15.87 16.92
C ARG A 397 2.94 14.71 15.95
N TYR A 398 3.85 13.79 16.22
CA TYR A 398 4.08 12.59 15.42
C TYR A 398 3.80 11.35 16.26
N LEU A 399 3.02 10.43 15.71
CA LEU A 399 2.77 9.15 16.36
C LEU A 399 3.89 8.17 15.97
N ILE A 400 4.74 7.84 16.95
CA ILE A 400 5.96 7.06 16.75
C ILE A 400 5.79 5.64 17.28
N LEU A 401 6.28 4.68 16.50
CA LEU A 401 6.65 3.34 16.94
C LEU A 401 8.17 3.28 17.05
N ASP A 402 8.65 3.11 18.26
CA ASP A 402 10.08 3.06 18.56
C ASP A 402 10.58 1.62 18.48
N PRO A 403 11.44 1.25 17.50
CA PRO A 403 11.95 -0.12 17.38
C PRO A 403 12.97 -0.49 18.46
N HIS A 404 13.41 0.45 19.32
CA HIS A 404 14.46 0.21 20.30
C HIS A 404 13.97 -0.43 21.60
N TYR A 405 12.66 -0.71 21.72
CA TYR A 405 12.11 -1.43 22.87
C TYR A 405 12.77 -2.81 23.01
N THR A 406 13.25 -3.10 24.22
CA THR A 406 14.01 -4.33 24.56
C THR A 406 13.30 -5.18 25.62
N GLY A 407 12.10 -4.78 26.03
CA GLY A 407 11.34 -5.54 27.02
C GLY A 407 10.60 -6.73 26.40
N THR A 408 9.77 -7.36 27.23
CA THR A 408 9.01 -8.56 26.84
C THR A 408 8.09 -8.26 25.66
N PRO A 409 8.18 -9.05 24.57
CA PRO A 409 7.24 -8.93 23.46
C PRO A 409 5.79 -9.07 23.95
N GLY A 410 4.89 -8.24 23.43
CA GLY A 410 3.47 -8.27 23.79
C GLY A 410 3.07 -7.57 25.10
N ASP A 411 4.02 -7.04 25.90
CA ASP A 411 3.72 -6.23 27.08
C ASP A 411 3.24 -4.82 26.69
N SER A 412 1.98 -4.73 26.27
CA SER A 412 1.35 -3.47 25.87
C SER A 412 1.38 -2.43 26.99
N CYS A 413 1.29 -2.84 28.25
CA CYS A 413 1.33 -1.93 29.38
C CYS A 413 2.68 -1.22 29.49
N ALA A 414 3.79 -1.96 29.46
CA ALA A 414 5.13 -1.37 29.50
C ALA A 414 5.44 -0.54 28.26
N ILE A 415 5.01 -1.00 27.07
CA ILE A 415 5.19 -0.31 25.80
C ILE A 415 4.52 1.07 25.83
N LEU A 416 3.27 1.14 26.29
CA LEU A 416 2.48 2.38 26.32
C LEU A 416 2.90 3.29 27.48
N ALA A 417 3.12 2.75 28.68
CA ALA A 417 3.48 3.52 29.87
C ALA A 417 4.80 4.28 29.70
N LYS A 418 5.77 3.68 28.98
CA LYS A 418 7.06 4.31 28.67
C LYS A 418 7.08 5.04 27.33
N SER A 419 5.92 5.17 26.66
CA SER A 419 5.78 5.91 25.40
C SER A 419 6.70 5.38 24.28
N TRP A 420 6.92 4.07 24.20
CA TRP A 420 7.58 3.41 23.05
C TRP A 420 6.69 3.43 21.81
N VAL A 421 5.37 3.36 22.05
CA VAL A 421 4.33 3.66 21.07
C VAL A 421 3.59 4.89 21.61
N GLY A 422 3.68 6.02 20.94
CA GLY A 422 3.06 7.24 21.46
C GLY A 422 3.30 8.50 20.63
N TRP A 423 2.53 9.54 20.96
CA TRP A 423 2.67 10.86 20.35
C TRP A 423 3.91 11.57 20.89
N LYS A 424 4.74 12.08 19.99
CA LYS A 424 5.95 12.85 20.26
C LYS A 424 5.80 14.26 19.69
N GLU A 425 6.34 15.25 20.39
CA GLU A 425 6.33 16.65 19.96
C GLU A 425 7.49 16.95 19.00
N GLU A 426 7.49 18.14 18.40
CA GLU A 426 8.49 18.58 17.41
C GLU A 426 9.95 18.49 17.92
N GLY A 427 10.15 18.73 19.22
CA GLY A 427 11.46 18.62 19.87
C GLY A 427 12.04 17.21 19.94
N PHE A 428 11.30 16.19 19.48
CA PHE A 428 11.81 14.83 19.34
C PHE A 428 12.92 14.73 18.28
N TRP A 429 12.86 15.54 17.23
CA TRP A 429 13.86 15.54 16.16
C TRP A 429 15.07 16.39 16.55
N LYS A 430 16.26 15.77 16.57
CA LYS A 430 17.52 16.47 16.85
C LYS A 430 17.80 17.55 15.78
N PRO A 431 18.02 18.83 16.15
CA PRO A 431 18.05 19.96 15.20
C PRO A 431 19.06 19.86 14.06
N GLU A 432 20.27 19.35 14.32
CA GLU A 432 21.38 19.31 13.36
C GLU A 432 21.51 17.97 12.61
N VAL A 433 20.64 17.00 12.91
CA VAL A 433 20.71 15.68 12.30
C VAL A 433 19.92 15.69 10.99
N PRO A 434 20.49 15.22 9.86
CA PRO A 434 19.72 14.99 8.64
C PRO A 434 18.81 13.77 8.80
N TYR A 435 17.60 13.86 8.27
CA TYR A 435 16.63 12.76 8.29
C TYR A 435 16.21 12.36 6.88
N ASN A 436 15.96 11.07 6.68
CA ASN A 436 15.35 10.56 5.46
C ASN A 436 14.09 9.78 5.83
N LEU A 437 12.99 10.06 5.14
CA LEU A 437 11.73 9.33 5.31
C LEU A 437 11.53 8.38 4.12
N CYS A 438 11.17 7.13 4.41
CA CYS A 438 10.80 6.10 3.44
C CYS A 438 9.31 5.78 3.58
N LEU A 439 8.53 6.27 2.62
CA LEU A 439 7.08 6.21 2.60
C LEU A 439 6.61 5.03 1.73
N LEU A 440 5.82 4.13 2.33
CA LEU A 440 5.15 3.06 1.59
C LEU A 440 3.95 3.60 0.80
N PRO A 441 3.85 3.34 -0.51
CA PRO A 441 2.79 3.90 -1.33
C PRO A 441 1.41 3.48 -0.79
N PRO A 442 0.38 4.31 -0.99
CA PRO A 442 -0.98 3.89 -0.72
C PRO A 442 -1.30 2.61 -1.50
N PRO A 443 -2.14 1.71 -0.98
CA PRO A 443 -2.49 0.50 -1.68
C PRO A 443 -3.16 0.85 -3.02
N ASP A 444 -2.61 0.36 -4.12
CA ASP A 444 -3.19 0.56 -5.46
C ASP A 444 -4.63 0.01 -5.51
N ASP A 445 -5.61 0.90 -5.37
CA ASP A 445 -6.98 0.72 -5.83
C ASP A 445 -7.58 2.10 -6.22
N PRO A 446 -6.78 2.92 -6.93
CA PRO A 446 -6.90 2.88 -8.38
C PRO A 446 -5.54 2.88 -9.10
N TYR A 447 -5.46 2.07 -10.15
CA TYR A 447 -4.44 2.19 -11.20
C TYR A 447 -4.58 3.57 -11.87
N GLN A 448 -3.94 4.59 -11.30
CA GLN A 448 -3.63 5.81 -12.00
C GLN A 448 -2.15 6.07 -11.78
N SER A 449 -1.37 5.77 -12.81
CA SER A 449 -0.01 6.30 -12.97
C SER A 449 0.03 7.75 -12.49
N ILE A 450 1.11 8.18 -11.83
CA ILE A 450 1.37 9.61 -11.56
C ILE A 450 1.33 10.47 -12.84
N TYR A 451 1.44 9.84 -14.00
CA TYR A 451 1.30 10.44 -15.32
C TYR A 451 -0.10 10.28 -15.92
N HIS A 452 -1.08 9.69 -15.23
CA HIS A 452 -2.44 9.50 -15.72
C HIS A 452 -3.16 10.84 -15.99
N PRO A 453 -3.04 11.88 -15.13
CA PRO A 453 -3.55 13.21 -15.47
C PRO A 453 -2.84 13.80 -16.70
N LEU A 454 -1.52 13.58 -16.83
CA LEU A 454 -0.74 14.03 -17.98
C LEU A 454 -1.05 13.25 -19.26
N ALA A 455 -1.37 11.96 -19.15
CA ALA A 455 -1.75 11.08 -20.24
C ALA A 455 -3.19 11.33 -20.68
N ILE A 456 -4.12 11.63 -19.75
CA ILE A 456 -5.43 12.19 -20.07
C ILE A 456 -5.23 13.52 -20.79
N HIS A 457 -4.42 14.43 -20.25
CA HIS A 457 -4.19 15.72 -20.87
C HIS A 457 -3.50 15.62 -22.25
N GLU A 458 -2.55 14.70 -22.44
CA GLU A 458 -1.94 14.37 -23.74
C GLU A 458 -2.95 13.70 -24.68
N CYS A 459 -3.80 12.81 -24.18
CA CYS A 459 -4.82 12.10 -24.96
C CYS A 459 -5.97 13.04 -25.35
N GLU A 460 -6.34 13.99 -24.50
CA GLU A 460 -7.29 15.08 -24.76
C GLU A 460 -6.70 16.12 -25.71
N LYS A 461 -5.41 16.46 -25.57
CA LYS A 461 -4.68 17.29 -26.55
C LYS A 461 -4.56 16.58 -27.91
N ARG A 462 -4.35 15.26 -27.94
CA ARG A 462 -4.31 14.46 -29.18
C ARG A 462 -5.69 14.21 -29.77
N LYS A 463 -6.74 14.08 -28.95
CA LYS A 463 -8.14 13.97 -29.38
C LYS A 463 -8.70 15.32 -29.88
N SER A 464 -8.19 16.45 -29.41
CA SER A 464 -8.57 17.78 -29.92
C SER A 464 -8.06 18.09 -31.33
N GLY A 465 -7.25 17.21 -31.94
CA GLY A 465 -6.62 17.48 -33.24
C GLY A 465 -7.18 16.74 -34.46
N ARG A 466 -8.12 15.78 -34.34
CA ARG A 466 -8.50 14.96 -35.53
C ARG A 466 -9.96 14.64 -35.80
N PHE A 467 -10.92 14.98 -34.94
CA PHE A 467 -12.35 14.82 -35.27
C PHE A 467 -13.21 15.92 -34.61
N LYS A 468 -13.16 17.14 -35.18
CA LYS A 468 -14.19 18.16 -34.93
C LYS A 468 -14.91 18.46 -36.23
N THR A 469 -16.02 17.76 -36.46
CA THR A 469 -17.22 18.33 -37.08
C THR A 469 -18.37 17.32 -36.95
N ILE A 470 -19.35 17.67 -36.10
CA ILE A 470 -20.73 17.19 -36.07
C ILE A 470 -20.92 15.74 -35.58
N GLY A 471 -21.23 15.57 -34.28
CA GLY A 471 -21.95 14.38 -33.82
C GLY A 471 -23.37 14.36 -34.40
N PRO A 472 -24.03 13.20 -34.55
CA PRO A 472 -25.38 13.15 -35.09
C PRO A 472 -26.34 13.95 -34.19
N ALA A 473 -27.08 14.88 -34.78
CA ALA A 473 -28.10 15.65 -34.08
C ALA A 473 -29.20 14.71 -33.56
N GLU A 474 -29.64 14.89 -32.31
CA GLU A 474 -30.82 14.23 -31.78
C GLU A 474 -32.05 14.69 -32.58
N THR A 475 -32.52 13.84 -33.48
CA THR A 475 -33.81 14.05 -34.16
C THR A 475 -34.90 13.30 -33.39
N PRO A 476 -36.04 13.94 -33.07
CA PRO A 476 -37.17 13.25 -32.47
C PRO A 476 -37.69 12.17 -33.42
N LYS A 477 -37.96 10.97 -32.88
CA LYS A 477 -38.47 9.84 -33.67
C LYS A 477 -39.92 10.11 -34.11
N PRO A 478 -40.29 9.88 -35.38
CA PRO A 478 -41.64 10.12 -35.84
C PRO A 478 -42.63 9.11 -35.24
N GLU A 479 -43.84 9.54 -34.96
CA GLU A 479 -44.92 8.69 -34.45
C GLU A 479 -45.29 7.59 -35.47
N PRO A 480 -45.53 6.35 -35.01
CA PRO A 480 -45.74 5.17 -35.86
C PRO A 480 -46.98 5.24 -36.78
N LYS A 481 -47.86 6.25 -36.63
CA LYS A 481 -49.04 6.46 -37.47
C LYS A 481 -48.81 7.34 -38.70
N LYS A 482 -47.62 7.93 -38.87
CA LYS A 482 -47.28 8.81 -40.01
C LYS A 482 -46.16 8.23 -40.89
N PHE A 483 -46.26 6.95 -41.25
CA PHE A 483 -45.36 6.36 -42.24
C PHE A 483 -45.70 6.93 -43.63
N LEU A 484 -44.83 7.77 -44.18
CA LEU A 484 -45.01 8.33 -45.52
C LEU A 484 -44.70 7.25 -46.59
N ARG A 485 -45.60 7.15 -47.57
CA ARG A 485 -45.42 6.34 -48.79
C ARG A 485 -44.23 6.89 -49.59
N SER A 486 -43.54 6.02 -50.32
CA SER A 486 -42.34 6.35 -51.09
C SER A 486 -42.57 7.56 -52.01
N HIS A 487 -41.61 8.50 -52.00
CA HIS A 487 -41.48 9.68 -52.88
C HIS A 487 -42.10 11.00 -52.40
N VAL A 488 -42.21 11.22 -51.09
CA VAL A 488 -42.46 12.56 -50.53
C VAL A 488 -41.33 12.92 -49.56
N ALA A 489 -40.25 13.51 -50.08
CA ALA A 489 -39.24 14.18 -49.26
C ALA A 489 -39.53 15.69 -49.27
N LEU A 490 -39.83 16.24 -48.09
CA LEU A 490 -39.97 17.69 -47.87
C LEU A 490 -38.60 18.36 -47.96
N ASN A 491 -38.42 19.27 -48.92
CA ASN A 491 -37.26 20.15 -49.03
C ASN A 491 -37.34 21.26 -47.97
N VAL A 492 -36.80 21.03 -46.78
CA VAL A 492 -36.73 22.03 -45.69
C VAL A 492 -35.43 22.85 -45.80
N HIS A 493 -35.22 23.51 -46.92
CA HIS A 493 -34.23 24.58 -47.00
C HIS A 493 -34.70 25.62 -48.01
N LYS A 494 -35.57 26.53 -47.55
CA LYS A 494 -35.69 27.87 -48.11
C LYS A 494 -36.49 28.77 -47.17
N VAL A 495 -35.90 29.93 -46.92
CA VAL A 495 -36.44 31.15 -46.31
C VAL A 495 -36.62 31.11 -44.78
N ALA A 496 -35.75 31.84 -44.09
CA ALA A 496 -36.10 32.45 -42.81
C ALA A 496 -35.67 33.92 -42.90
N ASP A 497 -36.68 34.79 -42.92
CA ASP A 497 -36.57 36.25 -42.85
C ASP A 497 -36.03 36.71 -41.49
N PRO A 498 -35.46 37.92 -41.39
CA PRO A 498 -34.82 38.41 -40.18
C PRO A 498 -35.85 38.92 -39.18
N VAL A 499 -35.81 38.42 -37.95
CA VAL A 499 -36.49 39.06 -36.81
C VAL A 499 -35.48 39.29 -35.70
N GLU A 500 -35.34 40.57 -35.38
CA GLU A 500 -34.54 41.14 -34.31
C GLU A 500 -35.11 40.74 -32.94
N SER A 501 -34.24 40.33 -32.02
CA SER A 501 -34.43 40.62 -30.59
C SER A 501 -33.09 40.60 -29.89
N GLU A 502 -32.68 41.79 -29.47
CA GLU A 502 -31.44 42.10 -28.78
C GLU A 502 -31.38 41.46 -27.38
N ASN A 503 -30.25 40.82 -27.06
CA ASN A 503 -29.87 40.59 -25.67
C ASN A 503 -28.63 41.44 -25.38
N ILE A 504 -28.88 42.53 -24.66
CA ILE A 504 -27.92 43.47 -24.12
C ILE A 504 -27.13 42.78 -23.01
N CYS A 505 -25.80 42.69 -23.17
CA CYS A 505 -24.86 42.49 -22.08
C CYS A 505 -23.78 43.58 -22.15
N PRO A 506 -23.45 44.24 -21.03
CA PRO A 506 -22.66 45.46 -21.02
C PRO A 506 -21.16 45.15 -21.08
N GLY A 507 -20.44 45.87 -21.96
CA GLY A 507 -18.97 45.88 -22.04
C GLY A 507 -18.44 45.54 -23.43
N LYS A 508 -18.18 46.57 -24.25
CA LYS A 508 -17.58 46.42 -25.59
C LYS A 508 -16.19 45.79 -25.48
N LYS A 509 -16.02 44.57 -26.00
CA LYS A 509 -14.70 44.04 -26.36
C LYS A 509 -14.04 44.98 -27.40
N PRO A 510 -12.71 45.18 -27.34
CA PRO A 510 -12.03 46.11 -28.25
C PRO A 510 -12.24 45.70 -29.71
N LEU A 511 -12.32 46.71 -30.58
CA LEU A 511 -12.54 46.53 -32.02
C LEU A 511 -11.37 45.75 -32.63
N LEU A 512 -11.71 44.72 -33.39
CA LEU A 512 -10.76 43.96 -34.19
C LEU A 512 -10.00 44.91 -35.14
N PRO A 513 -8.71 44.63 -35.42
CA PRO A 513 -7.91 45.44 -36.35
C PRO A 513 -8.63 45.63 -37.69
N ASP A 514 -8.64 46.86 -38.20
CA ASP A 514 -9.28 47.21 -39.46
C ASP A 514 -8.48 46.64 -40.65
N PHE A 515 -8.83 45.44 -41.08
CA PHE A 515 -8.24 44.75 -42.22
C PHE A 515 -8.44 45.47 -43.58
N ARG A 516 -9.06 46.66 -43.60
CA ARG A 516 -9.24 47.48 -44.79
C ARG A 516 -8.02 48.36 -45.13
N LYS A 517 -6.98 48.37 -44.28
CA LYS A 517 -5.73 49.12 -44.53
C LYS A 517 -4.50 48.25 -44.84
N THR A 518 -4.63 46.93 -44.90
CA THR A 518 -3.55 46.07 -45.41
C THR A 518 -3.59 46.04 -46.93
N LYS A 519 -2.53 46.57 -47.55
CA LYS A 519 -2.32 46.57 -49.01
C LYS A 519 -2.50 45.16 -49.58
N PHE A 520 -3.43 45.04 -50.54
CA PHE A 520 -3.58 43.86 -51.38
C PHE A 520 -2.35 43.71 -52.26
N ASP A 521 -1.56 42.66 -52.07
CA ASP A 521 -0.67 42.17 -53.11
C ASP A 521 -1.53 41.45 -54.16
N GLU A 522 -1.51 42.00 -55.37
CA GLU A 522 -2.18 41.45 -56.55
C GLU A 522 -1.62 40.06 -56.88
N ARG A 523 -2.44 39.02 -56.70
CA ARG A 523 -2.26 37.74 -57.42
C ARG A 523 -3.45 37.52 -58.34
N PRO A 524 -3.20 37.08 -59.59
CA PRO A 524 -4.17 37.18 -60.66
C PRO A 524 -5.38 36.29 -60.43
N THR A 525 -6.53 36.86 -60.79
CA THR A 525 -7.88 36.32 -60.70
C THR A 525 -8.12 35.19 -61.72
N ARG A 526 -9.01 34.27 -61.31
CA ARG A 526 -9.62 33.14 -62.05
C ARG A 526 -8.83 31.82 -62.12
N CYS A 527 -8.63 31.16 -60.97
CA CYS A 527 -8.65 29.70 -60.97
C CYS A 527 -10.10 29.22 -61.03
N ASN A 528 -10.49 28.63 -62.17
CA ASN A 528 -11.79 27.99 -62.31
C ASN A 528 -11.78 26.66 -61.55
N ILE A 529 -12.15 26.71 -60.28
CA ILE A 529 -12.18 25.56 -59.36
C ILE A 529 -13.02 24.40 -59.93
N VAL A 530 -14.04 24.71 -60.75
CA VAL A 530 -14.84 23.70 -61.45
C VAL A 530 -14.01 22.94 -62.49
N SER A 531 -13.16 23.64 -63.25
CA SER A 531 -12.21 23.01 -64.18
C SER A 531 -11.21 22.14 -63.44
N GLN A 532 -10.72 22.61 -62.29
CA GLN A 532 -9.74 21.91 -61.47
C GLN A 532 -10.32 20.64 -60.84
N ASN A 533 -11.59 20.68 -60.44
CA ASN A 533 -12.32 19.51 -59.94
C ASN A 533 -12.65 18.51 -61.05
N LYS A 534 -12.95 18.97 -62.27
CA LYS A 534 -13.12 18.10 -63.43
C LYS A 534 -11.80 17.42 -63.82
N LEU A 535 -10.71 18.17 -63.84
CA LEU A 535 -9.37 17.63 -64.08
C LEU A 535 -8.95 16.66 -62.98
N SER A 536 -9.20 16.97 -61.71
CA SER A 536 -8.86 16.05 -60.61
C SER A 536 -9.70 14.77 -60.66
N ALA A 537 -10.98 14.84 -61.04
CA ALA A 537 -11.82 13.67 -61.26
C ALA A 537 -11.37 12.83 -62.47
N LEU A 538 -11.02 13.47 -63.60
CA LEU A 538 -10.48 12.80 -64.79
C LEU A 538 -9.12 12.15 -64.53
N LEU A 539 -8.24 12.80 -63.76
CA LEU A 539 -6.91 12.32 -63.43
C LEU A 539 -6.91 11.35 -62.24
N SER A 540 -7.96 11.32 -61.43
CA SER A 540 -8.06 10.38 -60.32
C SER A 540 -8.14 8.95 -60.83
N GLU A 541 -7.28 8.08 -60.32
CA GLU A 541 -7.39 6.66 -60.59
C GLU A 541 -8.74 6.13 -60.10
N PRO A 542 -9.43 5.29 -60.89
CA PRO A 542 -10.66 4.65 -60.45
C PRO A 542 -10.40 3.89 -59.15
N LYS A 543 -11.32 4.06 -58.18
CA LYS A 543 -11.22 3.37 -56.89
C LYS A 543 -11.07 1.87 -57.12
N LYS A 544 -9.90 1.32 -56.80
CA LYS A 544 -9.65 -0.11 -56.88
C LYS A 544 -10.69 -0.82 -55.98
N PRO A 545 -11.44 -1.79 -56.52
CA PRO A 545 -12.46 -2.48 -55.74
C PRO A 545 -11.78 -3.15 -54.54
N GLN A 546 -12.40 -3.02 -53.36
CA GLN A 546 -11.90 -3.72 -52.19
C GLN A 546 -12.02 -5.24 -52.43
N PRO A 547 -10.95 -6.02 -52.20
CA PRO A 547 -11.00 -7.45 -52.40
C PRO A 547 -11.92 -8.08 -51.35
N PHE A 548 -12.93 -8.83 -51.79
CA PHE A 548 -13.85 -9.59 -50.95
C PHE A 548 -13.92 -11.04 -51.42
N ILE A 549 -14.05 -11.97 -50.47
CA ILE A 549 -14.33 -13.39 -50.73
C ILE A 549 -15.83 -13.62 -50.67
N VAL A 550 -16.34 -14.53 -51.50
CA VAL A 550 -17.73 -15.00 -51.45
C VAL A 550 -17.70 -16.49 -51.18
N ASP A 551 -18.10 -16.87 -49.97
CA ASP A 551 -17.95 -18.26 -49.48
C ASP A 551 -19.24 -19.09 -49.67
N THR A 552 -20.37 -18.44 -49.95
CA THR A 552 -21.68 -19.12 -50.03
C THR A 552 -22.34 -18.94 -51.40
N ARG A 553 -23.13 -19.94 -51.82
CA ARG A 553 -23.94 -19.90 -53.06
C ARG A 553 -24.95 -18.74 -53.08
N ASN A 554 -25.28 -18.16 -51.92
CA ASN A 554 -26.21 -17.05 -51.76
C ASN A 554 -25.53 -15.66 -51.81
N GLY A 555 -24.22 -15.59 -52.08
CA GLY A 555 -23.54 -14.31 -52.35
C GLY A 555 -23.09 -13.52 -51.14
N HIS A 556 -22.96 -14.13 -49.95
CA HIS A 556 -22.41 -13.42 -48.78
C HIS A 556 -20.94 -13.05 -49.00
N LYS A 557 -20.63 -11.75 -48.95
CA LYS A 557 -19.30 -11.18 -49.18
C LYS A 557 -18.58 -10.93 -47.85
N TYR A 558 -17.32 -11.33 -47.77
CA TYR A 558 -16.45 -11.12 -46.63
C TYR A 558 -15.19 -10.34 -47.05
N SER A 559 -14.86 -9.25 -46.35
CA SER A 559 -13.71 -8.41 -46.69
C SER A 559 -12.39 -9.13 -46.43
N LEU A 560 -11.50 -9.18 -47.43
CA LEU A 560 -10.17 -9.81 -47.25
C LEU A 560 -9.26 -8.98 -46.34
N ILE A 561 -9.50 -7.67 -46.19
CA ILE A 561 -8.73 -6.77 -45.33
C ILE A 561 -9.21 -6.92 -43.88
N GLY A 562 -8.32 -7.37 -42.99
CA GLY A 562 -8.62 -7.59 -41.56
C GLY A 562 -9.11 -8.99 -41.20
N SER A 563 -9.27 -9.88 -42.18
CA SER A 563 -9.70 -11.27 -42.01
C SER A 563 -8.64 -12.22 -41.43
N GLY A 564 -7.38 -11.79 -41.38
CA GLY A 564 -6.24 -12.67 -41.09
C GLY A 564 -5.79 -13.55 -42.26
N LEU A 565 -6.56 -13.64 -43.35
CA LEU A 565 -6.20 -14.37 -44.58
C LEU A 565 -5.22 -13.61 -45.47
N THR A 566 -5.02 -12.31 -45.21
CA THR A 566 -4.03 -11.47 -45.88
C THR A 566 -3.03 -10.92 -44.85
N LYS A 567 -1.74 -10.89 -45.21
CA LYS A 567 -0.65 -10.40 -44.35
C LYS A 567 -0.61 -8.86 -44.30
N PHE A 568 -1.73 -8.23 -43.95
CA PHE A 568 -1.90 -6.77 -43.98
C PHE A 568 -0.87 -6.02 -43.11
N TYR A 569 -0.53 -6.56 -41.94
CA TYR A 569 0.37 -5.90 -40.98
C TYR A 569 1.85 -6.03 -41.34
N VAL A 570 2.23 -7.00 -42.20
CA VAL A 570 3.63 -7.24 -42.60
C VAL A 570 4.08 -6.24 -43.66
N TYR A 571 3.17 -5.80 -44.52
CA TYR A 571 3.46 -4.87 -45.62
C TYR A 571 3.26 -3.39 -45.23
N LYS A 572 3.09 -3.07 -43.94
CA LYS A 572 3.03 -1.67 -43.53
C LYS A 572 4.44 -1.07 -43.53
N ASP A 573 4.54 0.18 -43.98
CA ASP A 573 5.81 0.92 -44.03
C ASP A 573 6.46 1.14 -42.65
N ASP A 574 5.68 0.98 -41.57
CA ASP A 574 6.11 1.09 -40.17
C ASP A 574 6.42 -0.25 -39.51
N PHE A 575 6.20 -1.38 -40.20
CA PHE A 575 6.49 -2.71 -39.67
C PHE A 575 8.00 -2.87 -39.44
N GLY A 576 8.39 -3.25 -38.22
CA GLY A 576 9.80 -3.42 -37.83
C GLY A 576 10.53 -2.14 -37.45
N LYS A 577 9.91 -0.95 -37.55
CA LYS A 577 10.51 0.31 -37.08
C LYS A 577 10.20 0.55 -35.61
N VAL A 578 11.22 0.91 -34.83
CA VAL A 578 11.08 1.23 -33.41
C VAL A 578 10.26 2.53 -33.27
N PRO A 579 9.17 2.55 -32.49
CA PRO A 579 8.36 3.74 -32.32
C PRO A 579 9.13 4.93 -31.72
N ASN A 580 8.88 6.14 -32.23
CA ASN A 580 9.57 7.37 -31.81
C ASN A 580 9.51 7.66 -30.30
N TYR A 581 8.43 7.25 -29.61
CA TYR A 581 8.33 7.44 -28.16
C TYR A 581 9.36 6.60 -27.38
N ILE A 582 9.81 5.46 -27.92
CA ILE A 582 10.85 4.63 -27.31
C ILE A 582 12.20 5.33 -27.40
N HIS A 583 12.49 5.98 -28.53
CA HIS A 583 13.68 6.82 -28.67
C HIS A 583 13.68 7.99 -27.67
N GLN A 584 12.53 8.66 -27.49
CA GLN A 584 12.39 9.73 -26.51
C GLN A 584 12.55 9.23 -25.07
N ARG A 585 12.00 8.05 -24.74
CA ARG A 585 12.19 7.43 -23.42
C ARG A 585 13.63 7.06 -23.15
N LYS A 586 14.34 6.51 -24.16
CA LYS A 586 15.77 6.19 -24.03
C LYS A 586 16.59 7.45 -23.78
N LYS A 587 16.29 8.56 -24.48
CA LYS A 587 16.93 9.86 -24.26
C LYS A 587 16.69 10.40 -22.85
N LYS A 588 15.43 10.40 -22.38
CA LYS A 588 15.08 10.84 -21.01
C LYS A 588 15.72 9.99 -19.93
N LYS A 589 15.86 8.68 -20.16
CA LYS A 589 16.55 7.79 -19.24
C LYS A 589 18.03 8.17 -19.12
N ILE A 590 18.71 8.39 -20.26
CA ILE A 590 20.12 8.83 -20.27
C ILE A 590 20.29 10.17 -19.55
N GLU A 591 19.40 11.14 -19.78
CA GLU A 591 19.43 12.44 -19.07
C GLU A 591 19.23 12.28 -17.55
N SER A 592 18.33 11.38 -17.13
CA SER A 592 18.11 11.07 -15.71
C SER A 592 19.30 10.37 -15.07
N ASP A 593 19.92 9.42 -15.77
CA ASP A 593 21.09 8.68 -15.30
C ASP A 593 22.28 9.64 -15.13
N GLN A 594 22.47 10.59 -16.06
CA GLN A 594 23.51 11.63 -15.97
C GLN A 594 23.32 12.60 -14.79
N LEU A 595 22.09 13.04 -14.54
CA LEU A 595 21.77 13.88 -13.38
C LEU A 595 22.04 13.15 -12.06
N TYR A 596 21.76 11.84 -12.04
CA TYR A 596 22.02 11.00 -10.88
C TYR A 596 23.51 10.82 -10.62
N GLU A 597 24.32 10.60 -11.66
CA GLU A 597 25.78 10.53 -11.55
C GLU A 597 26.38 11.85 -11.04
N GLN A 598 25.89 13.00 -11.52
CA GLN A 598 26.31 14.32 -11.02
C GLN A 598 26.00 14.50 -9.53
N TYR A 599 24.79 14.13 -9.11
CA TYR A 599 24.38 14.17 -7.71
C TYR A 599 25.26 13.28 -6.81
N LEU A 600 25.60 12.07 -7.26
CA LEU A 600 26.51 11.17 -6.54
C LEU A 600 27.91 11.78 -6.38
N GLN A 601 28.41 12.46 -7.42
CA GLN A 601 29.69 13.16 -7.36
C GLN A 601 29.65 14.32 -6.36
N GLU A 602 28.60 15.13 -6.35
CA GLU A 602 28.43 16.22 -5.37
C GLU A 602 28.37 15.69 -3.93
N MET A 603 27.59 14.63 -3.70
CA MET A 603 27.52 13.96 -2.39
C MET A 603 28.88 13.41 -1.95
N ALA A 604 29.65 12.81 -2.88
CA ALA A 604 30.99 12.32 -2.60
C ALA A 604 31.98 13.46 -2.30
N MET A 605 31.87 14.61 -2.97
CA MET A 605 32.67 15.80 -2.66
C MET A 605 32.34 16.36 -1.27
N HIS A 606 31.06 16.39 -0.90
CA HIS A 606 30.62 16.84 0.44
C HIS A 606 30.99 15.86 1.56
N GLN A 607 31.20 14.57 1.26
CA GLN A 607 31.65 13.57 2.25
C GLN A 607 33.17 13.60 2.49
N GLN A 608 33.96 14.28 1.65
CA GLN A 608 35.39 14.43 1.90
C GLN A 608 35.61 15.45 3.02
N LYS A 609 36.20 15.02 4.13
CA LYS A 609 36.65 15.93 5.20
C LYS A 609 37.62 16.96 4.61
N PRO A 610 37.51 18.26 4.94
CA PRO A 610 38.40 19.28 4.40
C PRO A 610 39.85 18.95 4.80
N ARG A 611 40.68 18.72 3.79
CA ARG A 611 42.11 18.44 3.92
C ARG A 611 42.84 19.78 3.93
N LEU A 612 43.78 19.94 4.87
CA LEU A 612 44.69 21.09 4.88
C LEU A 612 45.54 21.08 3.60
N SER A 613 45.54 22.19 2.86
CA SER A 613 46.35 22.29 1.64
C SER A 613 47.86 22.21 1.95
N ASP A 614 48.66 21.82 0.97
CA ASP A 614 50.12 21.69 1.16
C ASP A 614 50.80 23.04 1.42
N GLU A 615 50.16 24.15 1.06
CA GLU A 615 50.58 25.52 1.38
C GLU A 615 50.26 25.86 2.84
N GLU A 616 49.03 25.62 3.29
CA GLU A 616 48.62 25.84 4.68
C GLU A 616 49.40 24.95 5.66
N ARG A 617 49.71 23.70 5.27
CA ARG A 617 50.58 22.81 6.06
C ARG A 617 51.98 23.39 6.22
N ARG A 618 52.57 23.94 5.15
CA ARG A 618 53.89 24.60 5.21
C ARG A 618 53.86 25.85 6.08
N GLN A 619 52.80 26.66 5.98
CA GLN A 619 52.62 27.84 6.82
C GLN A 619 52.44 27.47 8.30
N LEU A 620 51.68 26.42 8.60
CA LEU A 620 51.52 25.89 9.96
C LEU A 620 52.86 25.43 10.54
N LEU A 621 53.63 24.64 9.78
CA LEU A 621 54.96 24.20 10.20
C LEU A 621 55.92 25.38 10.43
N ALA A 622 55.90 26.38 9.56
CA ALA A 622 56.73 27.57 9.70
C ALA A 622 56.40 28.32 11.01
N ARG A 623 55.10 28.53 11.30
CA ARG A 623 54.65 29.20 12.53
C ARG A 623 55.01 28.40 13.79
N LEU A 624 54.89 27.07 13.76
CA LEU A 624 55.26 26.22 14.88
C LEU A 624 56.78 26.27 15.14
N LYS A 625 57.60 26.24 14.08
CA LYS A 625 59.07 26.36 14.19
C LYS A 625 59.51 27.73 14.69
N GLU A 626 58.84 28.80 14.26
CA GLU A 626 59.08 30.16 14.75
C GLU A 626 58.75 30.28 16.25
N ARG A 627 57.61 29.73 16.68
CA ARG A 627 57.22 29.71 18.09
C ARG A 627 58.20 28.86 18.92
N HIS A 628 58.62 27.69 18.42
CA HIS A 628 59.64 26.86 19.06
C HIS A 628 60.94 27.63 19.26
N ALA A 629 61.45 28.30 18.22
CA ALA A 629 62.67 29.10 18.31
C ALA A 629 62.58 30.23 19.35
N LYS A 630 61.42 30.89 19.44
CA LYS A 630 61.16 31.93 20.44
C LYS A 630 61.17 31.38 21.87
N LEU A 631 60.46 30.28 22.13
CA LEU A 631 60.45 29.65 23.45
C LEU A 631 61.81 29.06 23.84
N TYR A 632 62.53 28.49 22.87
CA TYR A 632 63.87 27.97 23.07
C TYR A 632 64.85 29.09 23.43
N LYS A 633 64.75 30.26 22.77
CA LYS A 633 65.51 31.46 23.15
C LYS A 633 65.21 31.91 24.58
N ASP A 634 63.92 31.96 24.95
CA ASP A 634 63.51 32.34 26.31
C ASP A 634 63.99 31.33 27.36
N PHE A 635 64.05 30.05 27.01
CA PHE A 635 64.62 28.99 27.85
C PHE A 635 66.14 29.14 28.02
N LEU A 636 66.87 29.47 26.95
CA LEU A 636 68.32 29.72 27.00
C LEU A 636 68.66 30.98 27.80
N CYS A 637 67.76 31.97 27.85
CA CYS A 637 67.92 33.19 28.66
C CYS A 637 67.57 33.00 30.14
N LEU A 638 67.27 31.77 30.59
CA LEU A 638 67.07 31.49 32.01
C LEU A 638 68.38 31.66 32.79
N SER A 639 68.26 32.16 34.03
CA SER A 639 69.38 32.27 34.96
C SER A 639 69.99 30.90 35.26
N VAL A 640 71.32 30.84 35.33
CA VAL A 640 72.08 29.63 35.71
C VAL A 640 71.75 29.20 37.16
N ILE A 641 71.41 30.16 38.01
CA ILE A 641 71.01 29.95 39.40
C ILE A 641 69.48 30.10 39.48
N ILE A 642 68.77 29.04 39.88
CA ILE A 642 67.29 28.94 39.92
C ILE A 642 66.86 28.61 41.35
N ASP A 643 67.03 29.57 42.24
CA ASP A 643 66.86 29.35 43.68
C ASP A 643 65.47 29.76 44.18
N THR A 644 64.77 30.63 43.44
CA THR A 644 63.43 31.09 43.80
C THR A 644 62.33 30.19 43.23
N LEU A 645 61.21 30.04 43.96
CA LEU A 645 60.06 29.24 43.54
C LEU A 645 59.51 29.67 42.16
N HIS A 646 59.45 30.98 41.90
CA HIS A 646 58.97 31.52 40.62
C HIS A 646 59.89 31.16 39.44
N GLN A 647 61.22 31.14 39.64
CA GLN A 647 62.16 30.73 38.60
C GLN A 647 62.01 29.23 38.29
N LYS A 648 61.80 28.39 39.30
CA LYS A 648 61.52 26.94 39.12
C LYS A 648 60.24 26.70 38.35
N GLN A 649 59.16 27.40 38.71
CA GLN A 649 57.87 27.31 38.00
C GLN A 649 57.98 27.80 36.55
N ARG A 650 58.68 28.91 36.30
CA ARG A 650 58.91 29.44 34.94
C ARG A 650 59.69 28.46 34.06
N LYS A 651 60.74 27.83 34.62
CA LYS A 651 61.49 26.78 33.91
C LYS A 651 60.59 25.60 33.55
N ALA A 652 59.85 25.06 34.51
CA ALA A 652 58.94 23.92 34.28
C ALA A 652 57.85 24.25 33.24
N TYR A 653 57.34 25.47 33.23
CA TYR A 653 56.39 25.93 32.21
C TYR A 653 57.02 25.96 30.81
N LEU A 654 58.22 26.53 30.67
CA LEU A 654 58.93 26.60 29.38
C LEU A 654 59.28 25.20 28.85
N GLU A 655 59.71 24.27 29.72
CA GLU A 655 59.99 22.88 29.35
C GLU A 655 58.73 22.15 28.87
N LYS A 656 57.59 22.38 29.54
CA LYS A 656 56.32 21.79 29.13
C LYS A 656 55.87 22.30 27.76
N GLU A 657 55.87 23.62 27.57
CA GLU A 657 55.49 24.24 26.29
C GLU A 657 56.43 23.84 25.15
N LEU A 658 57.74 23.71 25.40
CA LEU A 658 58.71 23.19 24.43
C LEU A 658 58.36 21.75 24.01
N ASN A 659 58.09 20.88 24.97
CA ASN A 659 57.70 19.49 24.70
C ASN A 659 56.39 19.40 23.91
N ASP A 660 55.40 20.23 24.23
CA ASP A 660 54.11 20.25 23.54
C ASP A 660 54.29 20.71 22.08
N ILE A 661 55.06 21.77 21.82
CA ILE A 661 55.33 22.23 20.45
C ILE A 661 56.15 21.22 19.66
N GLU A 662 57.14 20.57 20.27
CA GLU A 662 57.92 19.53 19.59
C GLU A 662 57.05 18.34 19.19
N LYS A 663 56.09 17.97 20.03
CA LYS A 663 55.10 16.93 19.71
C LYS A 663 54.19 17.35 18.56
N ASP A 664 53.74 18.60 18.54
CA ASP A 664 52.92 19.14 17.45
C ASP A 664 53.69 19.17 16.13
N ILE A 665 54.95 19.63 16.14
CA ILE A 665 55.83 19.63 14.96
C ILE A 665 56.00 18.20 14.43
N ARG A 666 56.32 17.22 15.30
CA ARG A 666 56.44 15.81 14.89
C ARG A 666 55.16 15.26 14.29
N THR A 667 54.01 15.64 14.84
CA THR A 667 52.70 15.20 14.35
C THR A 667 52.41 15.76 12.96
N VAL A 668 52.78 17.02 12.68
CA VAL A 668 52.56 17.65 11.38
C VAL A 668 53.61 17.21 10.34
N GLU A 669 54.86 16.97 10.74
CA GLU A 669 55.93 16.48 9.85
C GLU A 669 55.75 15.01 9.48
N GLY A 670 55.36 14.15 10.44
CA GLY A 670 55.19 12.72 10.25
C GLY A 670 53.97 12.33 9.41
N ASN A 671 52.97 13.20 9.31
CA ASN A 671 51.75 12.94 8.55
C ASN A 671 51.71 13.77 7.25
N GLN A 672 51.66 13.09 6.10
CA GLN A 672 51.58 13.74 4.78
C GLN A 672 50.21 14.42 4.57
N PHE A 673 49.15 13.85 5.14
CA PHE A 673 47.77 14.33 5.00
C PHE A 673 47.15 14.61 6.36
N ILE A 674 46.63 15.82 6.54
CA ILE A 674 46.00 16.29 7.77
C ILE A 674 44.57 16.71 7.45
N PHE A 675 43.60 16.05 8.07
CA PHE A 675 42.17 16.35 7.93
C PHE A 675 41.72 17.21 9.10
N VAL A 676 41.01 18.29 8.81
CA VAL A 676 40.49 19.22 9.83
C VAL A 676 38.99 18.95 10.00
N GLU A 677 38.54 18.93 11.24
CA GLU A 677 37.11 18.88 11.56
C GLU A 677 36.62 20.32 11.67
N GLU A 678 35.67 20.72 10.81
CA GLU A 678 35.01 22.02 10.95
C GLU A 678 34.23 22.05 12.27
N LYS A 679 34.49 23.06 13.10
CA LYS A 679 33.78 23.30 14.37
C LYS A 679 32.55 24.15 14.18
#